data_AF-A0AA39C713-F1
#
_entry.id   AF-A0AA39C713-F1
#
_cell.length_a   1.000
_cell.length_b   1.000
_cell.length_c   1.000
_cell.angle_alpha   90.00
_cell.angle_beta   90.00
_cell.angle_gamma   90.00
#
_symmetry.space_group_name_H-M   'P 1'
#
loop_
_entity.id
_entity.type
_entity.pdbx_description
1 polymer ?
#
loop_
_entity_poly.entity_id
_entity_poly.type
_entity_poly.pdbx_seq_one_letter_code
_entity_poly.pdbx_strand_id
1 'polypeptide(L)'
;MISLGHLFLIVISFTIIYLPFSYSEISDGTVLNQKNCGLVTDFSDSQIVLFFAPLSRDQVKEQIVVYYYNDTIAKNDAVGIYETDPETAEPKLIYSFEPTTRSGIKHTGITPRKLAYTVKLTYKKQCLAWLRNGKVIKMTCLSSQPEWMSERKQIFQSRSLKELFIPGTHDSGSYSENPIQTLVEKFTVTQDRDVLEQLISGVRYLDIRPAFYGEYWINHGSYKMNPMKNTIDDIKEFLNNTEEIIILSFKEFSRGFNSDTDHINFIKYLETEFAGYFLPTSNDYEWNVTLGHIWKTGKRLIISYDHKIHENRNSLWSPIKQYWGNVQDLAHLEGYIKLAETTPTPAVMAQLTFDTWGIIKNTGAHYTGQDTTSILKLGALVGPLVTQWYSESYYASANIVAVDFIDATGIGADAVAIYETDPQTGNPNLIYSFEPSTRSGFKYTGISPLKLTYSVNSTFNKECLAWLRYGKVRKMTCLSTHPDWMSERKQILQNRTLTQLFIPGTHDSGSYSENPFQTITEEFTVTQDRDVLEQLISGARYLDLRPAFYDEYWVNHGSYQMNLLKNIIDDVKEFLDNTEEIVILSFKEFYKGFDNDMDHIKFIKYLEKEFAGYYLPVPSTYEWDMTLGKIWKSGKRLILSYDHVMYKNRSSTWSPITQFWGDVQDLTALKNHLISAEAMMIDPRASMAQITYDTWGAIQNSAAYSFGMETTSLLKLGAMVGPHITQWYDELFYSSANIVAVDFIDATGIVEVAISWNDRRFSECYFQYLHYHKY
;
A
#
# COMPACT_ATOMS: atom_id res chain seq x y z
N MET A 1 -14.40 56.52 -58.85
CA MET A 1 -14.49 55.23 -59.58
C MET A 1 -13.72 54.20 -58.75
N ILE A 2 -14.34 53.44 -57.83
CA ILE A 2 -15.20 52.23 -58.04
C ILE A 2 -14.30 51.07 -58.54
N SER A 3 -14.24 49.83 -58.02
CA SER A 3 -15.16 48.93 -57.28
C SER A 3 -14.35 47.74 -56.70
N LEU A 4 -14.59 47.19 -55.49
CA LEU A 4 -15.52 46.09 -55.09
C LEU A 4 -15.18 44.69 -55.68
N GLY A 5 -15.36 43.55 -54.99
CA GLY A 5 -16.16 43.22 -53.78
C GLY A 5 -15.54 42.08 -52.94
N HIS A 6 -15.79 41.99 -51.62
CA HIS A 6 -16.99 41.60 -50.86
C HIS A 6 -17.24 40.08 -50.78
N LEU A 7 -17.01 39.52 -49.57
CA LEU A 7 -17.84 38.46 -49.00
C LEU A 7 -18.12 38.78 -47.52
N PHE A 8 -19.40 38.72 -47.16
CA PHE A 8 -20.00 39.12 -45.89
C PHE A 8 -19.77 38.12 -44.75
N LEU A 9 -19.45 38.62 -43.55
CA LEU A 9 -19.69 37.93 -42.28
C LEU A 9 -21.14 38.21 -41.84
N ILE A 10 -21.90 37.15 -41.58
CA ILE A 10 -23.19 37.20 -40.89
C ILE A 10 -22.93 36.81 -39.43
N VAL A 11 -23.14 37.77 -38.52
CA VAL A 11 -23.22 37.56 -37.07
C VAL A 11 -24.70 37.34 -36.72
N ILE A 12 -25.07 36.17 -36.22
CA ILE A 12 -26.37 35.92 -35.59
C ILE A 12 -26.14 35.77 -34.09
N SER A 13 -26.65 36.75 -33.34
CA SER A 13 -26.79 36.71 -31.88
C SER A 13 -27.94 35.77 -31.51
N PHE A 14 -27.73 34.86 -30.56
CA PHE A 14 -28.81 34.21 -29.82
C PHE A 14 -28.84 34.72 -28.39
N THR A 15 -29.88 35.49 -28.10
CA THR A 15 -30.32 35.92 -26.77
C THR A 15 -30.91 34.72 -26.04
N ILE A 16 -30.33 34.31 -24.90
CA ILE A 16 -30.94 33.32 -24.00
C ILE A 16 -31.96 34.05 -23.13
N ILE A 17 -33.23 33.71 -23.32
CA ILE A 17 -34.36 34.15 -22.50
C ILE A 17 -34.37 33.33 -21.21
N TYR A 18 -34.21 33.99 -20.06
CA TYR A 18 -34.48 33.39 -18.74
C TYR A 18 -35.99 33.30 -18.53
N LEU A 19 -36.52 32.09 -18.40
CA LEU A 19 -37.84 31.83 -17.82
C LEU A 19 -37.68 31.43 -16.35
N PRO A 20 -38.34 32.10 -15.39
CA PRO A 20 -38.35 31.65 -14.01
C PRO A 20 -39.43 30.57 -13.84
N PHE A 21 -39.03 29.33 -13.56
CA PHE A 21 -39.97 28.32 -13.07
C PHE A 21 -40.07 28.40 -11.55
N SER A 22 -41.29 28.62 -11.09
CA SER A 22 -41.73 28.74 -9.71
C SER A 22 -41.62 27.41 -8.96
N TYR A 23 -41.07 27.47 -7.75
CA TYR A 23 -41.14 26.41 -6.74
C TYR A 23 -42.60 26.14 -6.36
N SER A 24 -43.02 24.88 -6.41
CA SER A 24 -44.20 24.39 -5.70
C SER A 24 -43.76 23.32 -4.71
N GLU A 25 -43.91 23.61 -3.42
CA GLU A 25 -43.80 22.65 -2.34
C GLU A 25 -44.81 21.51 -2.55
N ILE A 26 -44.33 20.27 -2.48
CA ILE A 26 -45.14 19.12 -2.10
C ILE A 26 -44.41 18.44 -0.95
N SER A 27 -45.07 18.49 0.21
CA SER A 27 -44.75 17.78 1.45
C SER A 27 -45.16 16.30 1.40
N ASP A 28 -44.58 15.52 2.32
CA ASP A 28 -44.71 14.08 2.61
C ASP A 28 -43.81 13.16 1.78
N GLY A 29 -42.98 12.30 2.35
CA GLY A 29 -42.91 11.85 3.74
C GLY A 29 -42.48 10.38 3.77
N THR A 30 -41.22 10.09 3.47
CA THR A 30 -40.58 8.81 3.83
C THR A 30 -39.10 9.06 4.14
N VAL A 31 -38.81 9.03 5.43
CA VAL A 31 -37.46 9.02 6.01
C VAL A 31 -36.74 7.75 5.57
N LEU A 32 -35.66 7.89 4.80
CA LEU A 32 -34.58 6.90 4.71
C LEU A 32 -33.28 7.60 5.06
N ASN A 33 -32.59 7.01 6.03
CA ASN A 33 -31.48 7.56 6.80
C ASN A 33 -30.43 8.32 5.97
N GLN A 34 -30.19 9.58 6.35
CA GLN A 34 -28.92 10.26 6.12
C GLN A 34 -27.78 9.42 6.74
N LYS A 35 -26.95 8.80 5.89
CA LYS A 35 -25.56 8.49 6.26
C LYS A 35 -24.69 9.64 5.74
N ASN A 36 -24.05 10.33 6.69
CA ASN A 36 -23.11 11.42 6.47
C ASN A 36 -21.97 10.99 5.52
N CYS A 37 -21.95 11.52 4.30
CA CYS A 37 -20.70 11.74 3.58
C CYS A 37 -20.20 13.13 3.99
N GLY A 38 -19.09 13.19 4.73
CA GLY A 38 -18.49 14.46 5.15
C GLY A 38 -18.05 15.29 3.93
N LEU A 39 -18.10 16.62 4.05
CA LEU A 39 -17.55 17.56 3.08
C LEU A 39 -16.04 17.32 2.94
N VAL A 40 -15.65 16.65 1.86
CA VAL A 40 -14.27 16.45 1.39
C VAL A 40 -13.83 17.78 0.78
N THR A 41 -13.00 18.56 1.49
CA THR A 41 -12.23 19.63 0.87
C THR A 41 -11.15 18.99 -0.02
N ASP A 42 -10.63 19.72 -1.02
CA ASP A 42 -9.55 19.30 -1.96
C ASP A 42 -8.25 18.77 -1.28
N PHE A 43 -8.22 18.74 0.06
CA PHE A 43 -7.15 18.27 0.93
C PHE A 43 -7.62 17.30 2.04
N SER A 44 -8.83 16.74 2.00
CA SER A 44 -9.27 15.78 3.02
C SER A 44 -8.39 14.53 3.04
N ASP A 45 -7.98 14.06 1.86
CA ASP A 45 -7.23 12.81 1.68
C ASP A 45 -5.73 13.03 1.39
N SER A 46 -5.29 14.29 1.27
CA SER A 46 -3.88 14.63 1.13
C SER A 46 -3.07 14.26 2.38
N GLN A 47 -1.78 14.00 2.27
CA GLN A 47 -0.91 13.74 3.41
C GLN A 47 0.35 14.57 3.29
N ILE A 48 0.78 15.12 4.40
CA ILE A 48 2.11 15.71 4.52
C ILE A 48 2.66 15.18 5.83
N VAL A 49 3.85 14.59 5.76
CA VAL A 49 4.51 13.93 6.87
C VAL A 49 5.94 14.41 6.90
N LEU A 50 6.35 14.85 8.07
CA LEU A 50 7.70 15.30 8.34
C LEU A 50 8.32 14.27 9.30
N PHE A 51 9.47 13.71 8.93
CA PHE A 51 10.14 12.66 9.73
C PHE A 51 11.66 12.73 9.60
N PHE A 52 12.37 11.99 10.46
CA PHE A 52 13.82 11.92 10.45
C PHE A 52 14.30 10.59 9.86
N ALA A 53 15.34 10.64 9.02
CA ALA A 53 16.08 9.45 8.62
C ALA A 53 17.30 9.28 9.57
N PRO A 54 17.48 8.12 10.22
CA PRO A 54 18.58 7.90 11.18
C PRO A 54 19.96 7.92 10.51
N LEU A 55 20.08 7.33 9.31
CA LEU A 55 21.27 7.38 8.44
C LEU A 55 20.86 7.34 6.97
N SER A 56 21.39 8.25 6.14
CA SER A 56 21.27 8.16 4.67
C SER A 56 22.37 7.27 4.08
N ARG A 57 22.20 6.86 2.81
CA ARG A 57 23.24 6.18 2.00
C ARG A 57 24.59 6.92 2.00
N ASP A 58 24.55 8.23 2.28
CA ASP A 58 25.70 9.15 2.26
C ASP A 58 26.20 9.53 3.68
N GLN A 59 25.84 8.75 4.71
CA GLN A 59 26.32 8.91 6.11
C GLN A 59 25.93 10.22 6.81
N VAL A 60 24.89 10.94 6.37
CA VAL A 60 24.38 12.11 7.10
C VAL A 60 23.48 11.64 8.25
N LYS A 61 23.89 11.91 9.50
CA LYS A 61 23.11 11.63 10.72
C LYS A 61 21.93 12.62 10.81
N GLU A 62 20.73 12.09 11.07
CA GLU A 62 19.50 12.86 11.34
C GLU A 62 19.17 13.91 10.26
N GLN A 63 18.59 13.51 9.12
CA GLN A 63 18.11 14.48 8.12
C GLN A 63 16.59 14.62 8.17
N ILE A 64 16.07 15.85 8.04
CA ILE A 64 14.64 16.10 7.81
C ILE A 64 14.25 15.54 6.44
N VAL A 65 13.22 14.71 6.43
CA VAL A 65 12.63 14.14 5.23
C VAL A 65 11.16 14.52 5.19
N VAL A 66 10.72 15.00 4.03
CA VAL A 66 9.33 15.35 3.77
C VAL A 66 8.72 14.26 2.91
N TYR A 67 7.73 13.55 3.43
CA TYR A 67 6.77 12.86 2.59
C TYR A 67 5.56 13.77 2.35
N TYR A 68 5.11 13.82 1.12
CA TYR A 68 3.89 14.53 0.78
C TYR A 68 3.06 13.70 -0.18
N TYR A 69 1.76 13.95 -0.20
CA TYR A 69 0.72 13.36 -1.03
C TYR A 69 -0.43 14.34 -1.14
N ASN A 70 -0.88 14.63 -2.35
CA ASN A 70 -2.05 15.45 -2.59
C ASN A 70 -2.62 15.11 -3.98
N ASP A 71 -3.92 14.84 -4.05
CA ASP A 71 -4.58 14.35 -5.28
C ASP A 71 -4.50 15.36 -6.43
N THR A 72 -4.42 16.64 -6.11
CA THR A 72 -4.47 17.77 -7.06
C THR A 72 -3.41 18.82 -6.69
N ILE A 73 -2.36 18.95 -7.52
CA ILE A 73 -1.36 20.01 -7.38
C ILE A 73 -1.74 21.17 -8.28
N ALA A 74 -1.98 22.34 -7.70
CA ALA A 74 -2.31 23.56 -8.43
C ALA A 74 -1.07 24.39 -8.76
N LYS A 75 -1.20 25.28 -9.75
CA LYS A 75 -0.16 26.25 -10.09
C LYS A 75 0.08 27.18 -8.88
N ASN A 76 1.34 27.37 -8.49
CA ASN A 76 1.78 28.07 -7.27
C ASN A 76 1.55 27.31 -5.95
N ASP A 77 1.38 25.99 -6.01
CA ASP A 77 1.49 25.16 -4.81
C ASP A 77 2.96 25.04 -4.38
N ALA A 78 3.21 25.15 -3.08
CA ALA A 78 4.53 24.97 -2.50
C ALA A 78 4.43 24.18 -1.19
N VAL A 79 5.42 23.35 -0.92
CA VAL A 79 5.59 22.70 0.38
C VAL A 79 6.71 23.42 1.11
N GLY A 80 6.36 24.04 2.23
CA GLY A 80 7.28 24.80 3.07
C GLY A 80 7.48 24.13 4.43
N ILE A 81 8.73 24.09 4.89
CA ILE A 81 9.12 23.72 6.24
C ILE A 81 9.39 25.04 6.98
N TYR A 82 8.70 25.26 8.09
CA TYR A 82 8.79 26.50 8.87
C TYR A 82 9.36 26.23 10.25
N GLU A 83 10.11 27.20 10.81
CA GLU A 83 10.59 27.14 12.20
C GLU A 83 9.48 27.40 13.23
N THR A 84 8.35 27.97 12.80
CA THR A 84 7.18 28.27 13.63
C THR A 84 5.93 27.87 12.86
N ASP A 85 4.78 27.86 13.52
CA ASP A 85 3.51 27.70 12.84
C ASP A 85 3.39 28.78 11.73
N PRO A 86 3.25 28.38 10.45
CA PRO A 86 3.22 29.28 9.30
C PRO A 86 2.02 30.23 9.28
N GLU A 87 1.03 30.05 10.17
CA GLU A 87 -0.09 30.98 10.36
C GLU A 87 0.21 32.08 11.41
N THR A 88 1.41 32.09 12.01
CA THR A 88 1.84 33.16 12.95
C THR A 88 2.13 34.49 12.23
N ALA A 89 2.13 35.61 12.97
CA ALA A 89 2.34 36.95 12.41
C ALA A 89 3.70 37.15 11.71
N GLU A 90 4.72 36.35 12.05
CA GLU A 90 6.05 36.36 11.44
C GLU A 90 6.57 34.91 11.19
N PRO A 91 6.11 34.23 10.12
CA PRO A 91 6.49 32.84 9.86
C PRO A 91 7.90 32.76 9.26
N LYS A 92 8.74 31.86 9.78
CA LYS A 92 10.13 31.73 9.33
C LYS A 92 10.35 30.45 8.53
N LEU A 93 10.45 30.59 7.21
CA LEU A 93 10.68 29.49 6.27
C LEU A 93 12.13 28.97 6.36
N ILE A 94 12.29 27.65 6.48
CA ILE A 94 13.57 26.93 6.53
C ILE A 94 13.92 26.36 5.15
N TYR A 95 12.92 25.75 4.50
CA TYR A 95 13.08 25.05 3.24
C TYR A 95 11.76 25.05 2.51
N SER A 96 11.77 25.24 1.20
CA SER A 96 10.59 25.05 0.38
C SER A 96 10.95 24.36 -0.92
N PHE A 97 10.01 23.60 -1.44
CA PHE A 97 10.08 23.11 -2.80
C PHE A 97 8.68 23.15 -3.41
N GLU A 98 8.63 23.32 -4.73
CA GLU A 98 7.40 23.15 -5.48
C GLU A 98 7.21 21.65 -5.76
N PRO A 99 6.11 21.04 -5.30
CA PRO A 99 5.83 19.65 -5.56
C PRO A 99 5.52 19.48 -7.06
N THR A 100 6.37 18.77 -7.79
CA THR A 100 6.20 18.53 -9.24
C THR A 100 5.39 17.28 -9.55
N THR A 101 5.07 16.48 -8.54
CA THR A 101 4.33 15.21 -8.68
C THR A 101 3.39 15.05 -7.48
N ARG A 102 2.23 14.38 -7.64
CA ARG A 102 1.16 14.28 -6.60
C ARG A 102 1.55 13.69 -5.22
N SER A 103 2.80 13.29 -5.00
CA SER A 103 3.36 12.73 -3.78
C SER A 103 4.88 12.58 -3.93
N GLY A 104 5.63 12.46 -2.85
CA GLY A 104 7.04 12.13 -2.98
C GLY A 104 7.77 12.23 -1.68
N ILE A 105 8.99 11.71 -1.67
CA ILE A 105 9.91 11.81 -0.56
C ILE A 105 10.99 12.80 -0.94
N LYS A 106 11.05 13.91 -0.21
CA LYS A 106 12.08 14.93 -0.37
C LYS A 106 13.07 14.82 0.77
N HIS A 107 14.26 14.30 0.44
CA HIS A 107 15.44 14.46 1.27
C HIS A 107 15.88 15.92 1.18
N THR A 108 15.72 16.66 2.27
CA THR A 108 16.00 18.10 2.31
C THR A 108 17.50 18.42 2.39
N GLY A 109 18.34 17.47 2.80
CA GLY A 109 19.74 17.71 3.18
C GLY A 109 19.89 18.52 4.47
N ILE A 110 18.78 18.86 5.14
CA ILE A 110 18.75 19.71 6.32
C ILE A 110 18.76 18.81 7.55
N THR A 111 19.84 18.87 8.31
CA THR A 111 19.86 18.37 9.68
C THR A 111 18.87 19.20 10.50
N PRO A 112 18.01 18.59 11.34
CA PRO A 112 17.16 19.34 12.25
C PRO A 112 17.99 20.39 12.96
N ARG A 113 17.50 21.63 13.00
CA ARG A 113 18.10 22.64 13.88
C ARG A 113 17.93 22.12 15.31
N LYS A 114 18.97 21.46 15.83
CA LYS A 114 19.25 21.34 17.26
C LYS A 114 19.49 22.78 17.75
N LEU A 115 18.42 23.56 17.87
CA LEU A 115 18.44 24.69 18.77
C LEU A 115 18.58 24.04 20.13
N ALA A 116 19.78 24.19 20.71
CA ALA A 116 20.14 23.75 22.05
C ALA A 116 18.89 23.69 22.93
N TYR A 117 18.66 22.54 23.58
CA TYR A 117 17.61 22.36 24.58
C TYR A 117 17.56 23.63 25.42
N THR A 118 16.59 24.49 25.12
CA THR A 118 16.37 25.70 25.91
C THR A 118 15.47 25.28 27.04
N VAL A 119 15.52 26.05 28.13
CA VAL A 119 14.86 25.87 29.44
C VAL A 119 13.32 25.82 29.38
N LYS A 120 12.73 25.36 28.27
CA LYS A 120 11.31 25.13 28.08
C LYS A 120 11.00 23.73 27.52
N LEU A 121 12.01 22.87 27.26
CA LEU A 121 11.85 21.58 26.55
C LEU A 121 10.98 21.68 25.29
N THR A 122 10.89 22.88 24.72
CA THR A 122 10.08 23.13 23.55
C THR A 122 10.86 22.60 22.38
N TYR A 123 10.42 21.46 21.85
CA TYR A 123 10.61 21.21 20.44
C TYR A 123 10.00 22.41 19.70
N LYS A 124 10.83 23.21 19.02
CA LYS A 124 10.30 24.31 18.22
C LYS A 124 9.53 23.64 17.09
N LYS A 125 8.19 23.70 17.15
CA LYS A 125 7.29 23.07 16.16
C LYS A 125 7.81 23.35 14.75
N GLN A 126 8.43 22.33 14.15
CA GLN A 126 8.77 22.37 12.74
C GLN A 126 7.53 21.91 12.01
N CYS A 127 6.83 22.89 11.48
CA CYS A 127 5.59 22.67 10.78
C CYS A 127 5.89 22.55 9.29
N LEU A 128 5.48 21.42 8.75
CA LEU A 128 5.39 21.19 7.33
C LEU A 128 4.02 21.69 6.89
N ALA A 129 4.01 22.70 6.02
CA ALA A 129 2.78 23.25 5.48
C ALA A 129 2.76 23.15 3.97
N TRP A 130 1.60 22.78 3.45
CA TRP A 130 1.25 22.96 2.06
C TRP A 130 0.60 24.33 1.89
N LEU A 131 1.16 25.12 0.98
CA LEU A 131 0.66 26.43 0.62
C LEU A 131 0.07 26.42 -0.79
N ARG A 132 -1.01 27.17 -0.97
CA ARG A 132 -1.57 27.49 -2.29
C ARG A 132 -1.79 28.98 -2.38
N ASN A 133 -1.18 29.60 -3.38
CA ASN A 133 -1.21 31.06 -3.56
C ASN A 133 -0.76 31.83 -2.29
N GLY A 134 0.24 31.29 -1.57
CA GLY A 134 0.77 31.90 -0.35
C GLY A 134 -0.08 31.71 0.92
N LYS A 135 -1.21 31.00 0.86
CA LYS A 135 -2.04 30.67 2.03
C LYS A 135 -1.82 29.22 2.47
N VAL A 136 -1.69 28.98 3.77
CA VAL A 136 -1.62 27.63 4.36
C VAL A 136 -2.96 26.92 4.16
N ILE A 137 -2.91 25.71 3.61
CA ILE A 137 -4.11 24.90 3.34
C ILE A 137 -4.06 23.50 3.96
N LYS A 138 -2.87 23.01 4.33
CA LYS A 138 -2.69 21.83 5.17
C LYS A 138 -1.40 21.93 5.95
N MET A 139 -1.40 21.47 7.20
CA MET A 139 -0.25 21.51 8.07
C MET A 139 -0.13 20.22 8.90
N THR A 140 1.09 19.73 9.03
CA THR A 140 1.48 18.81 10.10
C THR A 140 2.71 19.38 10.79
N CYS A 141 2.95 19.04 12.04
CA CYS A 141 4.19 19.42 12.70
C CYS A 141 4.81 18.17 13.31
N LEU A 142 6.14 18.05 13.23
CA LEU A 142 6.86 17.13 14.10
C LEU A 142 6.56 17.54 15.54
N SER A 143 5.93 16.67 16.30
CA SER A 143 5.68 16.88 17.73
C SER A 143 6.27 15.71 18.50
N SER A 144 7.19 16.00 19.41
CA SER A 144 7.39 15.16 20.57
C SER A 144 6.07 15.03 21.35
N GLN A 145 5.89 13.95 22.12
CA GLN A 145 4.78 13.80 23.07
C GLN A 145 5.32 13.93 24.51
N PRO A 146 6.04 15.02 24.86
CA PRO A 146 6.72 15.13 26.13
C PRO A 146 5.74 15.29 27.30
N GLU A 147 4.45 15.53 27.04
CA GLU A 147 3.45 15.82 28.08
C GLU A 147 2.22 14.89 28.00
N TRP A 148 2.35 13.72 27.34
CA TRP A 148 1.18 12.89 27.02
C TRP A 148 0.38 12.41 28.24
N MET A 149 1.04 12.19 29.39
CA MET A 149 0.34 11.81 30.63
C MET A 149 -0.42 13.01 31.21
N SER A 150 0.24 14.17 31.31
CA SER A 150 -0.30 15.38 31.93
C SER A 150 -1.38 16.06 31.09
N GLU A 151 -1.26 16.06 29.76
CA GLU A 151 -2.32 16.50 28.83
C GLU A 151 -3.62 15.68 29.00
N ARG A 152 -3.50 14.44 29.49
CA ARG A 152 -4.61 13.49 29.67
C ARG A 152 -4.97 13.26 31.14
N LYS A 153 -4.62 14.20 32.03
CA LYS A 153 -4.95 14.18 33.47
C LYS A 153 -6.39 13.76 33.76
N GLN A 154 -7.35 14.27 32.99
CA GLN A 154 -8.78 13.95 33.17
C GLN A 154 -9.09 12.43 33.09
N ILE A 155 -8.33 11.68 32.28
CA ILE A 155 -8.47 10.23 32.09
C ILE A 155 -7.59 9.48 33.09
N PHE A 156 -6.36 9.97 33.30
CA PHE A 156 -5.33 9.23 34.03
C PHE A 156 -5.30 9.47 35.53
N GLN A 157 -5.87 10.57 36.04
CA GLN A 157 -5.78 10.93 37.46
C GLN A 157 -6.35 9.86 38.40
N SER A 158 -7.35 9.09 37.96
CA SER A 158 -7.98 8.02 38.73
C SER A 158 -7.33 6.65 38.51
N ARG A 159 -6.33 6.56 37.63
CA ARG A 159 -5.61 5.32 37.29
C ARG A 159 -4.31 5.24 38.07
N SER A 160 -3.84 4.03 38.32
CA SER A 160 -2.51 3.72 38.84
C SER A 160 -1.56 3.33 37.70
N LEU A 161 -0.24 3.40 37.93
CA LEU A 161 0.76 3.00 36.91
C LEU A 161 0.60 1.55 36.45
N LYS A 162 0.02 0.69 37.29
CA LYS A 162 -0.30 -0.71 36.95
C LYS A 162 -1.37 -0.86 35.87
N GLU A 163 -2.20 0.17 35.67
CA GLU A 163 -3.30 0.18 34.70
C GLU A 163 -2.91 0.86 33.38
N LEU A 164 -1.69 1.40 33.26
CA LEU A 164 -1.22 2.09 32.07
C LEU A 164 -0.38 1.17 31.20
N PHE A 165 -0.52 1.31 29.89
CA PHE A 165 0.48 0.89 28.92
C PHE A 165 1.54 1.99 28.82
N ILE A 166 2.76 1.70 29.30
CA ILE A 166 3.88 2.61 29.45
C ILE A 166 5.00 2.20 28.48
N PRO A 167 5.36 3.07 27.51
CA PRO A 167 6.54 2.84 26.68
C PRO A 167 7.82 3.00 27.49
N GLY A 168 8.74 2.05 27.31
CA GLY A 168 10.05 1.99 27.95
C GLY A 168 11.18 1.81 26.94
N THR A 169 12.42 1.99 27.41
CA THR A 169 13.62 1.65 26.65
C THR A 169 14.47 0.64 27.41
N HIS A 170 15.00 -0.34 26.67
CA HIS A 170 15.93 -1.32 27.21
C HIS A 170 17.35 -0.72 27.24
N ASP A 171 18.04 -0.91 28.37
CA ASP A 171 19.36 -0.34 28.65
C ASP A 171 19.47 1.14 28.23
N SER A 172 18.58 1.98 28.76
CA SER A 172 18.29 3.32 28.24
C SER A 172 19.53 4.23 28.15
N GLY A 173 20.51 4.03 29.03
CA GLY A 173 21.76 4.80 29.04
C GLY A 173 22.85 4.26 28.09
N SER A 174 22.57 3.21 27.32
CA SER A 174 23.49 2.61 26.37
C SER A 174 23.31 3.19 24.95
N TYR A 175 23.51 4.51 24.84
CA TYR A 175 23.38 5.27 23.59
C TYR A 175 24.72 5.74 23.02
N SER A 176 24.74 6.09 21.72
CA SER A 176 25.89 6.76 21.09
C SER A 176 25.47 8.01 20.31
N GLU A 177 26.08 9.15 20.65
CA GLU A 177 25.90 10.41 19.93
C GLU A 177 26.57 10.42 18.54
N ASN A 178 27.49 9.49 18.29
CA ASN A 178 28.14 9.32 17.00
C ASN A 178 27.58 8.10 16.24
N PRO A 179 27.68 8.06 14.90
CA PRO A 179 27.37 6.85 14.15
C PRO A 179 28.18 5.67 14.71
N ILE A 180 27.57 4.48 14.76
CA ILE A 180 28.21 3.23 15.20
C ILE A 180 29.43 2.97 14.29
N GLN A 181 30.64 3.05 14.85
CA GLN A 181 31.89 2.95 14.08
C GLN A 181 32.66 1.67 14.41
N THR A 182 32.49 1.13 15.62
CA THR A 182 33.28 0.00 16.12
C THR A 182 32.47 -1.28 16.19
N LEU A 183 33.16 -2.43 16.17
CA LEU A 183 32.54 -3.74 16.36
C LEU A 183 31.87 -3.85 17.73
N VAL A 184 32.43 -3.23 18.76
CA VAL A 184 31.87 -3.23 20.11
C VAL A 184 30.55 -2.47 20.14
N GLU A 185 30.50 -1.26 19.56
CA GLU A 185 29.28 -0.45 19.51
C GLU A 185 28.11 -1.15 18.79
N LYS A 186 28.39 -2.00 17.80
CA LYS A 186 27.35 -2.82 17.13
C LYS A 186 26.59 -3.74 18.09
N PHE A 187 27.21 -4.13 19.21
CA PHE A 187 26.69 -5.09 20.18
C PHE A 187 26.51 -4.53 21.58
N THR A 188 26.74 -3.22 21.78
CA THR A 188 26.54 -2.57 23.07
C THR A 188 25.58 -1.39 22.99
N VAL A 189 25.47 -0.70 21.85
CA VAL A 189 24.53 0.42 21.68
C VAL A 189 23.12 -0.13 21.46
N THR A 190 22.19 0.23 22.35
CA THR A 190 20.76 -0.17 22.30
C THR A 190 19.84 1.00 21.98
N GLN A 191 20.32 2.24 22.10
CA GLN A 191 19.57 3.45 21.80
C GLN A 191 20.40 4.38 20.91
N ASP A 192 19.75 5.09 19.99
CA ASP A 192 20.38 6.11 19.13
C ASP A 192 20.21 7.53 19.68
N ARG A 193 19.52 7.66 20.81
CA ARG A 193 19.13 8.90 21.49
C ARG A 193 19.62 8.93 22.94
N ASP A 194 19.97 10.11 23.44
CA ASP A 194 20.21 10.31 24.87
C ASP A 194 18.92 10.15 25.69
N VAL A 195 19.01 10.20 27.02
CA VAL A 195 17.86 9.92 27.88
C VAL A 195 16.82 11.05 27.79
N LEU A 196 17.26 12.30 27.66
CA LEU A 196 16.35 13.43 27.51
C LEU A 196 15.53 13.29 26.22
N GLU A 197 16.17 12.95 25.11
CA GLU A 197 15.54 12.70 23.82
C GLU A 197 14.55 11.53 23.87
N GLN A 198 14.90 10.42 24.54
CA GLN A 198 13.98 9.29 24.75
C GLN A 198 12.71 9.72 25.52
N LEU A 199 12.86 10.50 26.59
CA LEU A 199 11.74 11.02 27.38
C LEU A 199 10.86 11.98 26.56
N ILE A 200 11.49 12.85 25.75
CA ILE A 200 10.80 13.74 24.82
C ILE A 200 9.99 12.93 23.78
N SER A 201 10.52 11.79 23.31
CA SER A 201 9.82 10.87 22.41
C SER A 201 8.65 10.10 23.06
N GLY A 202 8.42 10.27 24.37
CA GLY A 202 7.26 9.73 25.08
C GLY A 202 7.58 8.58 26.05
N VAL A 203 8.84 8.14 26.14
CA VAL A 203 9.30 7.11 27.08
C VAL A 203 9.06 7.54 28.52
N ARG A 204 8.56 6.63 29.37
CA ARG A 204 8.36 6.91 30.82
C ARG A 204 8.91 5.81 31.72
N TYR A 205 9.43 4.73 31.15
CA TYR A 205 10.19 3.70 31.85
C TYR A 205 11.64 3.65 31.33
N LEU A 206 12.60 3.83 32.23
CA LEU A 206 14.03 3.78 31.91
C LEU A 206 14.69 2.59 32.64
N ASP A 207 15.33 1.71 31.88
CA ASP A 207 16.12 0.59 32.40
C ASP A 207 17.60 1.01 32.49
N ILE A 208 18.11 1.21 33.72
CA ILE A 208 19.46 1.70 33.97
C ILE A 208 20.30 0.66 34.69
N ARG A 209 21.50 0.42 34.15
CA ARG A 209 22.45 -0.59 34.64
C ARG A 209 23.72 0.07 35.20
N PRO A 210 23.82 0.27 36.52
CA PRO A 210 24.87 1.09 37.10
C PRO A 210 26.19 0.32 37.30
N ALA A 211 27.28 1.08 37.27
CA ALA A 211 28.64 0.64 37.57
C ALA A 211 29.45 1.77 38.22
N PHE A 212 30.53 1.43 38.92
CA PHE A 212 31.44 2.38 39.56
C PHE A 212 32.89 2.17 39.10
N TYR A 213 33.46 3.21 38.50
CA TYR A 213 34.84 3.26 37.98
C TYR A 213 35.66 4.40 38.64
N GLY A 214 35.37 4.74 39.89
CA GLY A 214 35.80 5.99 40.55
C GLY A 214 34.73 7.09 40.48
N GLU A 215 33.84 6.98 39.50
CA GLU A 215 32.58 7.73 39.36
C GLU A 215 31.49 6.74 38.91
N TYR A 216 30.22 7.13 39.03
CA TYR A 216 29.10 6.30 38.58
C TYR A 216 28.90 6.39 37.07
N TRP A 217 28.77 5.24 36.43
CA TRP A 217 28.57 5.06 35.00
C TRP A 217 27.42 4.08 34.73
N ILE A 218 26.96 4.07 33.50
CA ILE A 218 26.01 3.10 32.97
C ILE A 218 26.78 2.09 32.11
N ASN A 219 26.42 0.82 32.23
CA ASN A 219 27.04 -0.29 31.51
C ASN A 219 26.03 -1.09 30.71
N HIS A 220 26.43 -1.59 29.55
CA HIS A 220 25.77 -2.72 28.90
C HIS A 220 26.60 -3.99 29.16
N GLY A 221 26.16 -4.82 30.12
CA GLY A 221 26.96 -5.92 30.64
C GLY A 221 28.26 -5.43 31.31
N SER A 222 29.42 -5.82 30.79
CA SER A 222 30.73 -5.39 31.31
C SER A 222 31.29 -4.13 30.61
N TYR A 223 30.60 -3.63 29.57
CA TYR A 223 31.06 -2.51 28.77
C TYR A 223 30.58 -1.19 29.35
N LYS A 224 31.54 -0.27 29.51
CA LYS A 224 31.31 1.08 30.02
C LYS A 224 30.73 1.95 28.89
N MET A 225 29.53 2.48 29.12
CA MET A 225 28.77 3.26 28.12
C MET A 225 28.84 4.75 28.42
N ASN A 226 27.83 5.32 29.08
CA ASN A 226 27.74 6.76 29.36
C ASN A 226 27.86 7.07 30.87
N PRO A 227 28.33 8.27 31.26
CA PRO A 227 28.33 8.70 32.65
C PRO A 227 26.91 8.72 33.24
N MET A 228 26.74 8.24 34.48
CA MET A 228 25.44 8.28 35.17
C MET A 228 24.92 9.72 35.33
N LYS A 229 25.85 10.68 35.47
CA LYS A 229 25.52 12.09 35.65
C LYS A 229 24.71 12.66 34.48
N ASN A 230 24.99 12.22 33.25
CA ASN A 230 24.25 12.66 32.06
C ASN A 230 22.77 12.27 32.17
N THR A 231 22.49 10.99 32.45
CA THR A 231 21.13 10.49 32.67
C THR A 231 20.41 11.20 33.82
N ILE A 232 21.12 11.50 34.91
CA ILE A 232 20.55 12.24 36.04
C ILE A 232 20.16 13.67 35.62
N ASP A 233 21.03 14.34 34.87
CA ASP A 233 20.79 15.71 34.39
C ASP A 233 19.64 15.75 33.40
N ASP A 234 19.60 14.82 32.45
CA ASP A 234 18.52 14.64 31.47
C ASP A 234 17.16 14.46 32.16
N ILE A 235 17.08 13.57 33.17
CA ILE A 235 15.84 13.33 33.92
C ILE A 235 15.40 14.58 34.69
N LYS A 236 16.33 15.29 35.34
CA LYS A 236 16.00 16.53 36.06
C LYS A 236 15.53 17.61 35.09
N GLU A 237 16.21 17.74 33.96
CA GLU A 237 15.80 18.68 32.92
C GLU A 237 14.38 18.37 32.45
N PHE A 238 14.08 17.09 32.18
CA PHE A 238 12.75 16.64 31.80
C PHE A 238 11.68 16.97 32.85
N LEU A 239 11.93 16.61 34.11
CA LEU A 239 10.97 16.82 35.19
C LEU A 239 10.78 18.30 35.52
N ASN A 240 11.81 19.13 35.45
CA ASN A 240 11.68 20.57 35.75
C ASN A 240 10.77 21.32 34.78
N ASN A 241 10.57 20.78 33.59
CA ASN A 241 9.90 21.46 32.50
C ASN A 241 8.60 20.76 32.07
N THR A 242 8.24 19.62 32.65
CA THR A 242 7.00 18.90 32.36
C THR A 242 6.23 18.59 33.64
N GLU A 243 5.00 18.07 33.54
CA GLU A 243 4.26 17.47 34.65
C GLU A 243 4.23 15.93 34.59
N GLU A 244 5.13 15.32 33.82
CA GLU A 244 5.15 13.88 33.61
C GLU A 244 5.75 13.11 34.77
N ILE A 245 5.44 11.81 34.81
CA ILE A 245 5.89 10.86 35.81
C ILE A 245 6.89 9.89 35.17
N ILE A 246 8.09 9.78 35.74
CA ILE A 246 9.15 8.88 35.25
C ILE A 246 9.33 7.71 36.21
N ILE A 247 9.42 6.50 35.66
CA ILE A 247 9.88 5.30 36.35
C ILE A 247 11.35 5.07 35.98
N LEU A 248 12.23 5.30 36.95
CA LEU A 248 13.66 5.04 36.84
C LEU A 248 13.98 3.72 37.54
N SER A 249 14.34 2.69 36.78
CA SER A 249 14.60 1.36 37.30
C SER A 249 16.09 1.03 37.27
N PHE A 250 16.66 0.68 38.43
CA PHE A 250 18.05 0.26 38.56
C PHE A 250 18.16 -1.25 38.78
N LYS A 251 18.86 -1.93 37.87
CA LYS A 251 19.12 -3.39 37.94
C LYS A 251 20.48 -3.74 37.38
N GLU A 252 20.86 -5.01 37.47
CA GLU A 252 22.15 -5.52 36.98
C GLU A 252 23.35 -4.67 37.43
N PHE A 253 23.43 -4.45 38.75
CA PHE A 253 24.53 -3.74 39.38
C PHE A 253 25.85 -4.45 39.10
N SER A 254 26.65 -3.87 38.22
CA SER A 254 27.83 -4.53 37.68
C SER A 254 29.08 -4.14 38.48
N ARG A 255 30.15 -3.68 37.80
CA ARG A 255 31.43 -3.38 38.44
C ARG A 255 31.25 -2.36 39.57
N GLY A 256 31.80 -2.66 40.75
CA GLY A 256 31.88 -1.71 41.87
C GLY A 256 30.72 -1.76 42.86
N PHE A 257 29.75 -2.66 42.68
CA PHE A 257 28.68 -2.94 43.62
C PHE A 257 28.87 -4.33 44.24
N ASN A 258 29.81 -4.44 45.19
CA ASN A 258 30.18 -5.74 45.79
C ASN A 258 29.61 -5.94 47.21
N SER A 259 29.01 -4.90 47.78
CA SER A 259 28.54 -4.89 49.16
C SER A 259 27.32 -4.00 49.37
N ASP A 260 26.56 -4.25 50.44
CA ASP A 260 25.45 -3.39 50.87
C ASP A 260 25.91 -1.93 51.05
N THR A 261 27.16 -1.69 51.46
CA THR A 261 27.77 -0.37 51.60
C THR A 261 27.87 0.37 50.25
N ASP A 262 28.23 -0.32 49.17
CA ASP A 262 28.34 0.28 47.84
C ASP A 262 26.97 0.75 47.33
N HIS A 263 25.95 -0.09 47.51
CA HIS A 263 24.56 0.28 47.24
C HIS A 263 24.11 1.46 48.11
N ILE A 264 24.40 1.45 49.42
CA ILE A 264 24.07 2.59 50.31
C ILE A 264 24.72 3.89 49.82
N ASN A 265 25.98 3.83 49.36
CA ASN A 265 26.68 5.01 48.84
C ASN A 265 26.05 5.51 47.53
N PHE A 266 25.67 4.61 46.63
CA PHE A 266 24.97 4.99 45.40
C PHE A 266 23.57 5.55 45.67
N ILE A 267 22.83 4.96 46.60
CA ILE A 267 21.50 5.45 46.98
C ILE A 267 21.61 6.84 47.62
N LYS A 268 22.58 7.07 48.50
CA LYS A 268 22.85 8.42 49.05
C LYS A 268 23.17 9.42 47.94
N TYR A 269 23.92 9.00 46.92
CA TYR A 269 24.18 9.81 45.74
C TYR A 269 22.88 10.14 45.00
N LEU A 270 22.03 9.15 44.70
CA LEU A 270 20.73 9.36 44.06
C LEU A 270 19.77 10.23 44.90
N GLU A 271 19.70 10.02 46.21
CA GLU A 271 18.88 10.81 47.14
C GLU A 271 19.33 12.28 47.17
N THR A 272 20.64 12.51 47.08
CA THR A 272 21.21 13.86 47.00
C THR A 272 20.91 14.50 45.66
N GLU A 273 21.14 13.77 44.57
CA GLU A 273 20.92 14.28 43.21
C GLU A 273 19.43 14.56 42.95
N PHE A 274 18.55 13.63 43.26
CA PHE A 274 17.10 13.75 43.04
C PHE A 274 16.33 14.32 44.24
N ALA A 275 17.03 14.97 45.17
CA ALA A 275 16.40 15.65 46.30
C ALA A 275 15.29 16.59 45.78
N GLY A 276 14.06 16.32 46.18
CA GLY A 276 12.91 17.12 45.77
C GLY A 276 12.12 16.57 44.57
N TYR A 277 12.61 15.58 43.83
CA TYR A 277 11.93 15.00 42.66
C TYR A 277 11.25 13.66 42.96
N PHE A 278 11.91 12.79 43.73
CA PHE A 278 11.42 11.43 43.94
C PHE A 278 10.22 11.39 44.89
N LEU A 279 9.27 10.51 44.59
CA LEU A 279 8.12 10.20 45.43
C LEU A 279 8.53 9.13 46.45
N PRO A 280 8.54 9.44 47.76
CA PRO A 280 8.82 8.43 48.76
C PRO A 280 7.74 7.34 48.77
N THR A 281 8.13 6.10 49.05
CA THR A 281 7.18 5.01 49.27
C THR A 281 6.38 5.22 50.54
N SER A 282 5.18 4.68 50.56
CA SER A 282 4.33 4.59 51.74
C SER A 282 3.72 3.20 51.83
N ASN A 283 3.59 2.69 53.05
CA ASN A 283 2.90 1.42 53.33
C ASN A 283 1.42 1.46 52.91
N ASP A 284 0.83 2.66 52.77
CA ASP A 284 -0.58 2.84 52.43
C ASP A 284 -0.84 2.84 50.90
N TYR A 285 0.19 3.06 50.07
CA TYR A 285 0.09 3.14 48.62
C TYR A 285 1.46 2.99 47.95
N GLU A 286 1.78 1.79 47.45
CA GLU A 286 2.95 1.57 46.59
C GLU A 286 2.54 1.71 45.11
N TRP A 287 2.75 0.68 44.28
CA TRP A 287 2.36 0.65 42.86
C TRP A 287 0.85 0.83 42.59
N ASN A 288 0.02 0.85 43.63
CA ASN A 288 -1.41 1.12 43.55
C ASN A 288 -1.74 2.62 43.69
N VAL A 289 -0.74 3.49 43.90
CA VAL A 289 -0.95 4.93 43.95
C VAL A 289 -1.55 5.43 42.63
N THR A 290 -2.51 6.36 42.71
CA THR A 290 -3.10 6.97 41.52
C THR A 290 -2.19 8.08 40.98
N LEU A 291 -2.18 8.28 39.66
CA LEU A 291 -1.42 9.35 39.03
C LEU A 291 -1.88 10.73 39.55
N GLY A 292 -3.17 10.88 39.86
CA GLY A 292 -3.71 12.09 40.51
C GLY A 292 -3.07 12.39 41.87
N HIS A 293 -2.80 11.36 42.67
CA HIS A 293 -2.04 11.52 43.90
C HIS A 293 -0.59 11.93 43.62
N ILE A 294 0.09 11.24 42.70
CA ILE A 294 1.48 11.56 42.31
C ILE A 294 1.59 13.03 41.89
N TRP A 295 0.74 13.49 40.96
CA TRP A 295 0.71 14.89 40.53
C TRP A 295 0.48 15.87 41.68
N LYS A 296 -0.42 15.56 42.61
CA LYS A 296 -0.70 16.40 43.78
C LYS A 296 0.51 16.57 44.70
N THR A 297 1.39 15.58 44.78
CA THR A 297 2.62 15.68 45.60
C THR A 297 3.69 16.59 44.97
N GLY A 298 3.65 16.78 43.65
CA GLY A 298 4.72 17.38 42.87
C GLY A 298 5.99 16.53 42.75
N LYS A 299 6.05 15.36 43.40
CA LYS A 299 7.15 14.39 43.35
C LYS A 299 6.85 13.36 42.27
N ARG A 300 7.49 13.48 41.11
CA ARG A 300 7.12 12.75 39.89
C ARG A 300 8.17 11.76 39.40
N LEU A 301 9.22 11.54 40.17
CA LEU A 301 10.20 10.48 39.91
C LEU A 301 9.93 9.28 40.81
N ILE A 302 9.83 8.09 40.24
CA ILE A 302 9.77 6.83 40.96
C ILE A 302 11.09 6.10 40.75
N ILE A 303 11.76 5.74 41.84
CA ILE A 303 13.04 5.03 41.80
C ILE A 303 12.78 3.58 42.22
N SER A 304 12.74 2.67 41.24
CA SER A 304 12.68 1.22 41.46
C SER A 304 14.11 0.68 41.57
N TYR A 305 14.40 -0.14 42.59
CA TYR A 305 15.76 -0.56 42.89
C TYR A 305 15.85 -2.06 43.20
N ASP A 306 16.52 -2.82 42.34
CA ASP A 306 16.60 -4.28 42.42
C ASP A 306 17.67 -4.79 43.39
N HIS A 307 17.46 -4.47 44.66
CA HIS A 307 18.27 -4.95 45.78
C HIS A 307 17.48 -4.88 47.09
N LYS A 308 17.73 -5.81 48.03
CA LYS A 308 17.04 -5.89 49.34
C LYS A 308 17.06 -4.61 50.19
N ILE A 309 17.97 -3.67 49.90
CA ILE A 309 18.12 -2.41 50.64
C ILE A 309 16.88 -1.50 50.49
N HIS A 310 16.11 -1.64 49.41
CA HIS A 310 14.89 -0.85 49.20
C HIS A 310 13.90 -0.98 50.37
N GLU A 311 13.80 -2.15 51.00
CA GLU A 311 12.88 -2.43 52.12
C GLU A 311 13.11 -1.53 53.33
N ASN A 312 14.32 -1.00 53.49
CA ASN A 312 14.72 -0.17 54.63
C ASN A 312 14.87 1.32 54.27
N ARG A 313 14.40 1.74 53.08
CA ARG A 313 14.56 3.11 52.59
C ARG A 313 13.32 3.59 51.83
N ASN A 314 12.59 4.52 52.44
CA ASN A 314 11.40 5.12 51.85
C ASN A 314 11.67 5.90 50.56
N SER A 315 12.93 6.16 50.17
CA SER A 315 13.27 6.77 48.88
C SER A 315 13.14 5.81 47.69
N LEU A 316 13.01 4.50 47.93
CA LEU A 316 13.10 3.45 46.90
C LEU A 316 11.85 2.57 46.89
N TRP A 317 11.29 2.36 45.70
CA TRP A 317 10.15 1.49 45.42
C TRP A 317 10.60 0.04 45.23
N SER A 318 9.72 -0.93 45.49
CA SER A 318 10.03 -2.33 45.23
C SER A 318 10.34 -2.56 43.75
N PRO A 319 11.25 -3.49 43.44
CA PRO A 319 11.70 -3.70 42.08
C PRO A 319 10.58 -4.14 41.16
N ILE A 320 10.52 -3.53 39.98
CA ILE A 320 9.68 -4.02 38.89
C ILE A 320 10.26 -5.33 38.38
N LYS A 321 9.43 -6.36 38.23
CA LYS A 321 9.87 -7.63 37.64
C LYS A 321 10.06 -7.45 36.13
N GLN A 322 11.30 -7.61 35.67
CA GLN A 322 11.64 -7.60 34.25
C GLN A 322 11.45 -8.99 33.66
N TYR A 323 10.80 -9.03 32.52
CA TYR A 323 10.66 -10.22 31.70
C TYR A 323 11.54 -10.05 30.47
N TRP A 324 12.70 -10.71 30.48
CA TRP A 324 13.61 -10.78 29.36
C TRP A 324 13.71 -12.22 28.84
N GLY A 325 13.36 -12.42 27.57
CA GLY A 325 13.32 -13.76 26.95
C GLY A 325 14.69 -14.33 26.62
N ASN A 326 15.68 -13.48 26.38
CA ASN A 326 17.03 -13.86 25.91
C ASN A 326 16.99 -14.84 24.71
N VAL A 327 16.20 -14.49 23.69
CA VAL A 327 15.93 -15.32 22.50
C VAL A 327 16.50 -14.68 21.23
N GLN A 328 16.75 -15.51 20.22
CA GLN A 328 17.43 -15.14 18.98
C GLN A 328 16.51 -15.09 17.75
N ASP A 329 15.24 -15.50 17.87
CA ASP A 329 14.26 -15.49 16.78
C ASP A 329 12.87 -14.99 17.22
N LEU A 330 12.09 -14.58 16.22
CA LEU A 330 10.80 -13.91 16.40
C LEU A 330 9.74 -14.81 17.03
N ALA A 331 9.71 -16.11 16.69
CA ALA A 331 8.68 -17.01 17.18
C ALA A 331 8.85 -17.26 18.69
N HIS A 332 10.08 -17.43 19.15
CA HIS A 332 10.36 -17.55 20.59
C HIS A 332 10.16 -16.22 21.32
N LEU A 333 10.45 -15.07 20.68
CA LEU A 333 10.17 -13.76 21.27
C LEU A 333 8.67 -13.53 21.47
N GLU A 334 7.85 -13.83 20.47
CA GLU A 334 6.39 -13.73 20.58
C GLU A 334 5.84 -14.70 21.64
N GLY A 335 6.31 -15.94 21.65
CA GLY A 335 5.95 -16.94 22.68
C GLY A 335 6.31 -16.48 24.10
N TYR A 336 7.44 -15.78 24.25
CA TYR A 336 7.87 -15.21 25.51
C TYR A 336 6.99 -14.03 25.95
N ILE A 337 6.70 -13.09 25.03
CA ILE A 337 5.81 -11.95 25.30
C ILE A 337 4.44 -12.47 25.76
N LYS A 338 3.90 -13.46 25.04
CA LYS A 338 2.63 -14.11 25.40
C LYS A 338 2.64 -14.65 26.83
N LEU A 339 3.74 -15.28 27.25
CA LEU A 339 3.88 -15.77 28.63
C LEU A 339 3.97 -14.61 29.64
N ALA A 340 4.78 -13.59 29.36
CA ALA A 340 4.97 -12.45 30.24
C ALA A 340 3.67 -11.67 30.49
N GLU A 341 2.86 -11.51 29.45
CA GLU A 341 1.55 -10.82 29.48
C GLU A 341 0.47 -11.57 30.30
N THR A 342 0.70 -12.83 30.67
CA THR A 342 -0.18 -13.54 31.63
C THR A 342 0.07 -13.18 33.09
N THR A 343 1.13 -12.42 33.36
CA THR A 343 1.54 -12.09 34.74
C THR A 343 1.08 -10.69 35.14
N PRO A 344 0.74 -10.44 36.41
CA PRO A 344 0.37 -9.09 36.85
C PRO A 344 1.59 -8.17 36.77
N THR A 345 1.48 -7.09 35.98
CA THR A 345 2.42 -5.96 35.91
C THR A 345 3.84 -6.29 35.43
N PRO A 346 4.02 -6.82 34.20
CA PRO A 346 5.34 -7.09 33.66
C PRO A 346 6.00 -5.80 33.16
N ALA A 347 7.33 -5.70 33.31
CA ALA A 347 8.14 -4.93 32.38
C ALA A 347 8.73 -5.89 31.34
N VAL A 348 8.13 -5.94 30.16
CA VAL A 348 8.55 -6.83 29.08
C VAL A 348 9.68 -6.18 28.29
N MET A 349 10.84 -6.82 28.29
CA MET A 349 11.99 -6.46 27.47
C MET A 349 11.81 -7.14 26.11
N ALA A 350 11.22 -6.41 25.16
CA ALA A 350 10.77 -6.91 23.87
C ALA A 350 11.86 -6.75 22.77
N GLN A 351 13.01 -7.39 22.98
CA GLN A 351 14.13 -7.39 22.04
C GLN A 351 14.70 -8.79 21.80
N LEU A 352 15.31 -8.98 20.63
CA LEU A 352 16.15 -10.15 20.35
C LEU A 352 17.56 -9.93 20.92
N THR A 353 18.20 -11.00 21.37
CA THR A 353 19.54 -10.96 21.98
C THR A 353 20.51 -11.81 21.18
N PHE A 354 21.74 -11.33 20.97
CA PHE A 354 22.79 -12.15 20.35
C PHE A 354 23.30 -13.24 21.29
N ASP A 355 23.63 -14.42 20.75
CA ASP A 355 24.41 -15.43 21.46
C ASP A 355 25.92 -15.17 21.31
N THR A 356 26.73 -15.83 22.14
CA THR A 356 28.20 -15.65 22.14
C THR A 356 28.83 -15.99 20.78
N TRP A 357 28.26 -16.95 20.05
CA TRP A 357 28.76 -17.35 18.73
C TRP A 357 28.43 -16.35 17.62
N GLY A 358 27.26 -15.71 17.64
CA GLY A 358 26.87 -14.64 16.71
C GLY A 358 27.75 -13.40 16.86
N ILE A 359 28.12 -13.04 18.09
CA ILE A 359 29.06 -11.94 18.36
C ILE A 359 30.45 -12.28 17.80
N ILE A 360 30.98 -13.48 18.07
CA ILE A 360 32.34 -13.89 17.65
C ILE A 360 32.47 -13.97 16.13
N LYS A 361 31.42 -14.43 15.43
CA LYS A 361 31.46 -14.61 13.97
C LYS A 361 31.07 -13.36 13.18
N ASN A 362 30.53 -12.32 13.83
CA ASN A 362 29.84 -11.20 13.17
C ASN A 362 28.80 -11.69 12.14
N THR A 363 28.27 -12.90 12.36
CA THR A 363 27.12 -13.46 11.66
C THR A 363 25.95 -13.15 12.57
N GLY A 364 24.92 -12.47 12.07
CA GLY A 364 23.78 -12.04 12.88
C GLY A 364 23.11 -13.18 13.66
N ALA A 365 22.04 -12.89 14.40
CA ALA A 365 21.26 -13.95 15.06
C ALA A 365 20.93 -15.05 14.04
N HIS A 366 21.52 -16.23 14.23
CA HIS A 366 21.32 -17.36 13.31
C HIS A 366 19.80 -17.59 13.21
N TYR A 367 19.29 -17.80 11.98
CA TYR A 367 17.90 -18.14 11.63
C TYR A 367 16.92 -17.01 11.21
N THR A 368 17.37 -15.82 10.78
CA THR A 368 16.44 -14.78 10.26
C THR A 368 16.47 -14.54 8.75
N GLY A 369 17.44 -15.10 8.00
CA GLY A 369 17.55 -14.89 6.55
C GLY A 369 17.84 -13.45 6.09
N GLN A 370 17.98 -12.50 7.04
CA GLN A 370 18.25 -11.07 6.80
C GLN A 370 19.59 -10.65 7.44
N ASP A 371 20.17 -9.54 6.96
CA ASP A 371 21.41 -8.97 7.50
C ASP A 371 21.18 -8.36 8.90
N THR A 372 21.35 -9.17 9.95
CA THR A 372 21.14 -8.82 11.36
C THR A 372 22.46 -8.60 12.12
N THR A 373 23.45 -7.99 11.48
CA THR A 373 24.84 -7.87 11.98
C THR A 373 25.07 -6.81 13.08
N SER A 374 24.03 -6.21 13.65
CA SER A 374 24.12 -5.31 14.82
C SER A 374 22.80 -5.23 15.59
N ILE A 375 22.81 -4.78 16.85
CA ILE A 375 21.59 -4.54 17.65
C ILE A 375 20.70 -3.52 16.95
N LEU A 376 21.26 -2.50 16.29
CA LEU A 376 20.48 -1.54 15.48
C LEU A 376 19.65 -2.24 14.39
N LYS A 377 20.23 -3.18 13.65
CA LYS A 377 19.50 -3.92 12.61
C LYS A 377 18.46 -4.88 13.21
N LEU A 378 18.73 -5.46 14.38
CA LEU A 378 17.73 -6.24 15.11
C LEU A 378 16.58 -5.37 15.62
N GLY A 379 16.86 -4.19 16.19
CA GLY A 379 15.84 -3.23 16.62
C GLY A 379 14.95 -2.78 15.48
N ALA A 380 15.53 -2.50 14.30
CA ALA A 380 14.78 -2.18 13.08
C ALA A 380 13.88 -3.33 12.59
N LEU A 381 14.28 -4.58 12.79
CA LEU A 381 13.47 -5.75 12.45
C LEU A 381 12.35 -6.00 13.48
N VAL A 382 12.69 -5.94 14.76
CA VAL A 382 11.81 -6.37 15.87
C VAL A 382 10.81 -5.29 16.25
N GLY A 383 11.23 -4.03 16.22
CA GLY A 383 10.46 -2.89 16.68
C GLY A 383 9.05 -2.83 16.06
N PRO A 384 8.88 -2.89 14.72
CA PRO A 384 7.56 -2.84 14.10
C PRO A 384 6.67 -4.02 14.47
N LEU A 385 7.25 -5.22 14.66
CA LEU A 385 6.52 -6.44 15.02
C LEU A 385 6.03 -6.40 16.47
N VAL A 386 6.86 -5.92 17.39
CA VAL A 386 6.46 -5.70 18.79
C VAL A 386 5.30 -4.70 18.85
N THR A 387 5.38 -3.61 18.10
CA THR A 387 4.29 -2.64 17.97
C THR A 387 3.00 -3.30 17.46
N GLN A 388 3.10 -4.16 16.44
CA GLN A 388 1.96 -4.93 15.93
C GLN A 388 1.34 -5.80 17.01
N TRP A 389 2.14 -6.68 17.63
CA TRP A 389 1.71 -7.64 18.64
C TRP A 389 1.00 -6.97 19.82
N TYR A 390 1.55 -5.87 20.34
CA TYR A 390 0.92 -5.11 21.41
C TYR A 390 -0.33 -4.37 20.96
N SER A 391 -0.41 -3.91 19.71
CA SER A 391 -1.61 -3.24 19.20
C SER A 391 -2.78 -4.18 18.92
N GLU A 392 -2.52 -5.46 18.68
CA GLU A 392 -3.52 -6.45 18.24
C GLU A 392 -3.91 -7.41 19.37
N SER A 393 -2.91 -7.96 20.06
CA SER A 393 -3.10 -9.12 20.93
C SER A 393 -2.93 -8.78 22.42
N TYR A 394 -2.09 -7.79 22.75
CA TYR A 394 -1.68 -7.55 24.13
C TYR A 394 -2.06 -6.17 24.68
N TYR A 395 -2.78 -5.32 23.91
CA TYR A 395 -3.09 -3.94 24.31
C TYR A 395 -3.82 -3.82 25.65
N ALA A 396 -4.59 -4.85 26.02
CA ALA A 396 -5.38 -4.89 27.25
C ALA A 396 -4.59 -5.42 28.46
N SER A 397 -3.54 -6.21 28.25
CA SER A 397 -2.69 -6.78 29.29
C SER A 397 -1.40 -5.99 29.51
N ALA A 398 -1.00 -5.18 28.52
CA ALA A 398 0.27 -4.46 28.51
C ALA A 398 0.40 -3.50 29.69
N ASN A 399 1.56 -3.58 30.36
CA ASN A 399 2.01 -2.57 31.31
C ASN A 399 3.24 -1.85 30.76
N ILE A 400 4.45 -2.24 31.17
CA ILE A 400 5.68 -1.65 30.65
C ILE A 400 6.20 -2.50 29.50
N VAL A 401 6.45 -1.87 28.35
CA VAL A 401 7.09 -2.51 27.20
C VAL A 401 8.35 -1.73 26.86
N ALA A 402 9.51 -2.34 27.09
CA ALA A 402 10.79 -1.73 26.78
C ALA A 402 11.40 -2.35 25.52
N VAL A 403 11.96 -1.51 24.67
CA VAL A 403 12.50 -1.87 23.36
C VAL A 403 13.89 -1.29 23.14
N ASP A 404 14.64 -1.88 22.21
CA ASP A 404 15.84 -1.27 21.62
C ASP A 404 15.43 -0.31 20.50
N PHE A 405 16.11 0.84 20.41
CA PHE A 405 15.89 1.89 19.42
C PHE A 405 14.43 2.32 19.31
N ILE A 406 13.98 3.17 20.25
CA ILE A 406 12.56 3.57 20.33
C ILE A 406 11.97 4.07 19.00
N ASP A 407 12.76 4.72 18.15
CA ASP A 407 12.32 5.20 16.83
C ASP A 407 12.22 4.09 15.77
N ALA A 408 12.96 3.00 15.94
CA ALA A 408 12.90 1.81 15.09
C ALA A 408 11.64 0.97 15.34
N THR A 409 10.92 1.22 16.44
CA THR A 409 9.61 0.59 16.71
C THR A 409 8.51 1.02 15.76
N GLY A 410 8.79 1.95 14.85
CA GLY A 410 8.04 2.10 13.63
C GLY A 410 6.55 2.11 13.92
N ILE A 411 6.10 3.15 14.61
CA ILE A 411 4.82 3.71 14.22
C ILE A 411 5.04 4.27 12.78
N GLY A 412 5.21 3.38 11.77
CA GLY A 412 4.82 3.61 10.37
C GLY A 412 5.81 3.40 9.23
N ALA A 413 5.74 2.25 8.57
CA ALA A 413 6.02 2.16 7.14
C ALA A 413 5.02 1.25 6.41
N ASP A 414 4.83 1.53 5.11
CA ASP A 414 4.08 0.71 4.16
C ASP A 414 4.97 -0.46 3.69
N ALA A 415 4.40 -1.66 3.58
CA ALA A 415 5.05 -2.84 3.00
C ALA A 415 4.04 -3.61 2.12
N VAL A 416 4.53 -4.34 1.13
CA VAL A 416 3.71 -5.22 0.29
C VAL A 416 4.17 -6.66 0.52
N ALA A 417 3.24 -7.54 0.86
CA ALA A 417 3.49 -8.92 1.25
C ALA A 417 2.59 -9.91 0.50
N ILE A 418 3.08 -11.10 0.18
CA ILE A 418 2.35 -12.21 -0.42
C ILE A 418 2.25 -13.33 0.62
N TYR A 419 1.06 -13.89 0.79
CA TYR A 419 0.75 -14.97 1.73
C TYR A 419 0.18 -16.20 1.02
N GLU A 420 0.37 -17.40 1.57
CA GLU A 420 -0.18 -18.66 1.03
C GLU A 420 -1.70 -18.78 1.18
N THR A 421 -2.29 -17.98 2.06
CA THR A 421 -3.74 -17.92 2.34
C THR A 421 -4.11 -16.48 2.71
N ASP A 422 -5.41 -16.20 2.84
CA ASP A 422 -5.92 -14.90 3.27
C ASP A 422 -5.33 -14.51 4.64
N PRO A 423 -4.48 -13.46 4.71
CA PRO A 423 -3.85 -13.04 5.95
C PRO A 423 -4.78 -12.44 7.00
N GLN A 424 -6.04 -12.18 6.65
CA GLN A 424 -7.07 -11.76 7.60
C GLN A 424 -7.79 -12.96 8.25
N THR A 425 -7.59 -14.18 7.75
CA THR A 425 -8.22 -15.40 8.28
C THR A 425 -7.17 -16.46 8.64
N GLY A 426 -6.65 -16.43 9.88
CA GLY A 426 -5.76 -17.46 10.42
C GLY A 426 -4.32 -16.98 10.66
N ASN A 427 -3.35 -17.93 10.65
CA ASN A 427 -1.91 -17.66 10.74
C ASN A 427 -1.25 -17.93 9.38
N PRO A 428 -1.28 -16.96 8.45
CA PRO A 428 -0.89 -17.15 7.07
C PRO A 428 0.65 -17.27 6.93
N ASN A 429 1.13 -18.21 6.11
CA ASN A 429 2.54 -18.27 5.78
C ASN A 429 2.91 -17.12 4.82
N LEU A 430 3.89 -16.30 5.20
CA LEU A 430 4.46 -15.26 4.34
C LEU A 430 5.35 -15.90 3.27
N ILE A 431 5.03 -15.66 2.01
CA ILE A 431 5.77 -16.13 0.84
C ILE A 431 6.85 -15.12 0.44
N TYR A 432 6.50 -13.83 0.42
CA TYR A 432 7.38 -12.76 -0.07
C TYR A 432 6.97 -11.40 0.51
N SER A 433 7.92 -10.51 0.77
CA SER A 433 7.60 -9.11 1.13
C SER A 433 8.65 -8.14 0.63
N PHE A 434 8.23 -6.91 0.30
CA PHE A 434 9.13 -5.81 -0.01
C PHE A 434 8.53 -4.47 0.43
N GLU A 435 9.39 -3.49 0.66
CA GLU A 435 8.97 -2.11 0.88
C GLU A 435 8.80 -1.40 -0.47
N PRO A 436 7.62 -0.85 -0.78
CA PRO A 436 7.39 -0.13 -2.02
C PRO A 436 8.18 1.18 -2.02
N SER A 437 9.11 1.32 -2.98
CA SER A 437 9.93 2.52 -3.16
C SER A 437 9.32 3.53 -4.14
N THR A 438 8.24 3.15 -4.82
CA THR A 438 7.51 3.96 -5.80
C THR A 438 6.00 3.86 -5.54
N ARG A 439 5.24 4.85 -6.02
CA ARG A 439 3.77 4.89 -5.83
C ARG A 439 3.01 3.81 -6.60
N SER A 440 3.60 3.35 -7.68
CA SER A 440 3.13 2.27 -8.53
C SER A 440 4.34 1.64 -9.19
N GLY A 441 4.20 0.39 -9.60
CA GLY A 441 5.28 -0.38 -10.17
C GLY A 441 4.96 -1.86 -10.04
N PHE A 442 5.75 -2.67 -10.73
CA PHE A 442 5.67 -4.12 -10.69
C PHE A 442 6.96 -4.68 -10.11
N LYS A 443 6.84 -5.82 -9.42
CA LYS A 443 7.96 -6.53 -8.81
C LYS A 443 7.92 -7.97 -9.27
N TYR A 444 8.93 -8.40 -10.01
CA TYR A 444 9.13 -9.81 -10.29
C TYR A 444 9.66 -10.50 -9.04
N THR A 445 8.89 -11.43 -8.50
CA THR A 445 9.23 -12.16 -7.26
C THR A 445 10.17 -13.33 -7.53
N GLY A 446 10.15 -13.88 -8.76
CA GLY A 446 10.85 -15.13 -9.11
C GLY A 446 10.17 -16.38 -8.54
N ILE A 447 8.95 -16.24 -8.00
CA ILE A 447 8.18 -17.33 -7.38
C ILE A 447 7.16 -17.83 -8.40
N SER A 448 7.15 -19.15 -8.62
CA SER A 448 6.16 -19.78 -9.49
C SER A 448 4.92 -20.11 -8.66
N PRO A 449 3.70 -19.70 -9.10
CA PRO A 449 2.48 -19.99 -8.36
C PRO A 449 2.22 -21.50 -8.31
N LEU A 450 1.50 -21.95 -7.28
CA LEU A 450 0.96 -23.30 -7.25
C LEU A 450 0.08 -23.52 -8.50
N LYS A 451 0.29 -24.66 -9.19
CA LYS A 451 -0.30 -24.98 -10.50
C LYS A 451 -1.81 -24.67 -10.55
N LEU A 452 -2.21 -23.70 -11.39
CA LEU A 452 -3.61 -23.34 -11.63
C LEU A 452 -4.33 -24.53 -12.30
N THR A 453 -5.50 -24.90 -11.77
CA THR A 453 -6.40 -25.88 -12.39
C THR A 453 -7.72 -25.20 -12.73
N TYR A 454 -7.92 -24.92 -14.02
CA TYR A 454 -9.12 -24.24 -14.50
C TYR A 454 -10.29 -25.23 -14.54
N SER A 455 -11.35 -24.92 -13.81
CA SER A 455 -12.66 -25.56 -13.91
C SER A 455 -13.70 -24.54 -13.48
N VAL A 456 -14.87 -24.57 -14.10
CA VAL A 456 -15.99 -23.70 -13.72
C VAL A 456 -16.41 -23.92 -12.24
N ASN A 457 -16.02 -25.05 -11.65
CA ASN A 457 -16.28 -25.40 -10.25
C ASN A 457 -15.02 -25.51 -9.36
N SER A 458 -13.81 -25.18 -9.84
CA SER A 458 -12.60 -25.38 -9.02
C SER A 458 -12.43 -24.32 -7.94
N THR A 459 -12.12 -24.78 -6.73
CA THR A 459 -11.59 -23.96 -5.65
C THR A 459 -10.06 -23.97 -5.73
N PHE A 460 -9.45 -22.81 -5.95
CA PHE A 460 -7.99 -22.64 -5.98
C PHE A 460 -7.42 -22.45 -4.56
N ASN A 461 -6.15 -22.85 -4.37
CA ASN A 461 -5.37 -22.39 -3.21
C ASN A 461 -5.10 -20.90 -3.37
N LYS A 462 -5.48 -20.08 -2.39
CA LYS A 462 -5.48 -18.62 -2.48
C LYS A 462 -4.12 -18.03 -2.09
N GLU A 463 -3.29 -17.66 -3.05
CA GLU A 463 -2.14 -16.77 -2.75
C GLU A 463 -2.64 -15.32 -2.68
N CYS A 464 -2.40 -14.64 -1.55
CA CYS A 464 -2.96 -13.33 -1.25
C CYS A 464 -1.89 -12.25 -1.12
N LEU A 465 -1.98 -11.20 -1.94
CA LEU A 465 -1.18 -9.99 -1.87
C LEU A 465 -1.82 -8.98 -0.91
N ALA A 466 -1.09 -8.56 0.11
CA ALA A 466 -1.52 -7.56 1.07
C ALA A 466 -0.60 -6.34 1.07
N TRP A 467 -1.22 -5.16 1.05
CA TRP A 467 -0.58 -3.91 1.43
C TRP A 467 -0.67 -3.76 2.94
N LEU A 468 0.47 -3.87 3.61
CA LEU A 468 0.63 -3.68 5.03
C LEU A 468 0.96 -2.21 5.30
N ARG A 469 0.35 -1.64 6.33
CA ARG A 469 0.80 -0.36 6.89
C ARG A 469 0.83 -0.50 8.39
N TYR A 470 2.01 -0.30 8.97
CA TYR A 470 2.26 -0.61 10.39
C TYR A 470 1.98 -2.10 10.69
N GLY A 471 2.36 -3.03 9.80
CA GLY A 471 2.09 -4.48 9.92
C GLY A 471 0.64 -4.89 9.67
N LYS A 472 -0.31 -3.96 9.60
CA LYS A 472 -1.74 -4.24 9.37
C LYS A 472 -2.08 -4.31 7.90
N VAL A 473 -2.80 -5.35 7.49
CA VAL A 473 -3.41 -5.44 6.15
C VAL A 473 -4.37 -4.25 5.96
N ARG A 474 -3.98 -3.29 5.14
CA ARG A 474 -4.80 -2.13 4.75
C ARG A 474 -5.60 -2.38 3.49
N LYS A 475 -5.02 -3.15 2.59
CA LYS A 475 -5.64 -3.58 1.36
C LYS A 475 -5.11 -4.95 1.02
N MET A 476 -5.95 -5.78 0.42
CA MET A 476 -5.59 -7.12 0.05
C MET A 476 -6.31 -7.48 -1.25
N THR A 477 -5.65 -8.29 -2.05
CA THR A 477 -6.26 -9.03 -3.15
C THR A 477 -5.67 -10.43 -3.15
N CYS A 478 -6.37 -11.41 -3.70
CA CYS A 478 -5.87 -12.77 -3.84
C CYS A 478 -5.94 -13.18 -5.30
N LEU A 479 -4.98 -13.99 -5.74
CA LEU A 479 -5.07 -14.62 -7.06
C LEU A 479 -6.36 -15.42 -7.12
N SER A 480 -7.18 -15.07 -8.12
CA SER A 480 -8.49 -15.69 -8.35
C SER A 480 -8.86 -15.60 -9.82
N THR A 481 -9.73 -16.50 -10.25
CA THR A 481 -10.44 -16.42 -11.52
C THR A 481 -11.71 -15.61 -11.34
N HIS A 482 -12.20 -14.99 -12.42
CA HIS A 482 -13.38 -14.12 -12.40
C HIS A 482 -14.49 -14.61 -13.35
N PRO A 483 -15.00 -15.86 -13.21
CA PRO A 483 -16.00 -16.39 -14.14
C PRO A 483 -17.36 -15.69 -14.03
N ASP A 484 -17.68 -15.02 -12.92
CA ASP A 484 -19.02 -14.46 -12.66
C ASP A 484 -19.04 -12.95 -12.36
N TRP A 485 -17.95 -12.22 -12.65
CA TRP A 485 -17.76 -10.86 -12.14
C TRP A 485 -18.86 -9.86 -12.57
N MET A 486 -19.45 -10.00 -13.77
CA MET A 486 -20.53 -9.10 -14.21
C MET A 486 -21.84 -9.41 -13.46
N SER A 487 -22.17 -10.69 -13.30
CA SER A 487 -23.41 -11.14 -12.66
C SER A 487 -23.43 -10.88 -11.16
N GLU A 488 -22.29 -11.04 -10.48
CA GLU A 488 -22.08 -10.62 -9.08
C GLU A 488 -22.36 -9.13 -8.86
N ARG A 489 -22.15 -8.32 -9.91
CA ARG A 489 -22.30 -6.85 -9.91
C ARG A 489 -23.58 -6.36 -10.55
N LYS A 490 -24.57 -7.24 -10.76
CA LYS A 490 -25.88 -6.90 -11.37
C LYS A 490 -26.50 -5.63 -10.78
N GLN A 491 -26.44 -5.45 -9.47
CA GLN A 491 -27.06 -4.29 -8.79
C GLN A 491 -26.56 -2.94 -9.32
N ILE A 492 -25.25 -2.82 -9.57
CA ILE A 492 -24.64 -1.58 -10.05
C ILE A 492 -24.54 -1.52 -11.59
N LEU A 493 -24.52 -2.67 -12.26
CA LEU A 493 -24.33 -2.78 -13.71
C LEU A 493 -25.63 -2.81 -14.52
N GLN A 494 -26.76 -3.26 -13.97
CA GLN A 494 -28.01 -3.50 -14.72
C GLN A 494 -28.55 -2.28 -15.50
N ASN A 495 -28.26 -1.07 -15.02
CA ASN A 495 -28.70 0.19 -15.65
C ASN A 495 -27.62 0.80 -16.57
N ARG A 496 -26.51 0.10 -16.79
CA ARG A 496 -25.39 0.52 -17.65
C ARG A 496 -25.46 -0.18 -19.00
N THR A 497 -24.82 0.39 -20.00
CA THR A 497 -24.65 -0.18 -21.34
C THR A 497 -23.24 -0.76 -21.49
N LEU A 498 -23.03 -1.66 -22.44
CA LEU A 498 -21.70 -2.24 -22.71
C LEU A 498 -20.65 -1.18 -23.07
N THR A 499 -21.06 -0.08 -23.72
CA THR A 499 -20.21 1.06 -24.08
C THR A 499 -19.73 1.85 -22.86
N GLN A 500 -20.39 1.73 -21.71
CA GLN A 500 -19.98 2.41 -20.47
C GLN A 500 -19.01 1.58 -19.63
N LEU A 501 -18.95 0.27 -19.86
CA LEU A 501 -18.12 -0.64 -19.07
C LEU A 501 -16.67 -0.60 -19.54
N PHE A 502 -15.76 -0.81 -18.59
CA PHE A 502 -14.42 -1.28 -18.88
C PHE A 502 -14.47 -2.81 -19.01
N ILE A 503 -14.27 -3.35 -20.21
CA ILE A 503 -14.39 -4.76 -20.54
C ILE A 503 -12.98 -5.33 -20.87
N PRO A 504 -12.45 -6.27 -20.08
CA PRO A 504 -11.23 -6.97 -20.45
C PRO A 504 -11.49 -7.97 -21.59
N GLY A 505 -10.55 -8.08 -22.52
CA GLY A 505 -10.63 -9.01 -23.64
C GLY A 505 -9.27 -9.52 -24.09
N THR A 506 -9.28 -10.40 -25.09
CA THR A 506 -8.08 -11.00 -25.67
C THR A 506 -7.95 -10.67 -27.15
N HIS A 507 -6.72 -10.36 -27.57
CA HIS A 507 -6.36 -10.17 -28.97
C HIS A 507 -6.07 -11.53 -29.60
N ASP A 508 -6.58 -11.75 -30.82
CA ASP A 508 -6.50 -13.05 -31.51
C ASP A 508 -6.82 -14.23 -30.60
N SER A 509 -7.98 -14.19 -29.94
CA SER A 509 -8.33 -15.10 -28.85
C SER A 509 -8.24 -16.58 -29.21
N GLY A 510 -8.45 -16.92 -30.47
CA GLY A 510 -8.36 -18.29 -31.00
C GLY A 510 -6.93 -18.73 -31.36
N SER A 511 -5.91 -17.92 -31.11
CA SER A 511 -4.51 -18.19 -31.44
C SER A 511 -3.73 -18.73 -30.23
N TYR A 512 -4.16 -19.88 -29.72
CA TYR A 512 -3.56 -20.58 -28.59
C TYR A 512 -2.98 -21.94 -28.99
N SER A 513 -2.07 -22.48 -28.17
CA SER A 513 -1.49 -23.83 -28.32
C SER A 513 -1.37 -24.50 -26.95
N GLU A 514 -1.74 -25.78 -26.84
CA GLU A 514 -1.62 -26.57 -25.60
C GLU A 514 -0.15 -26.81 -25.19
N ASN A 515 0.77 -26.79 -26.17
CA ASN A 515 2.21 -26.89 -25.93
C ASN A 515 2.94 -25.83 -26.75
N PRO A 516 2.85 -24.55 -26.35
CA PRO A 516 3.35 -23.45 -27.15
C PRO A 516 4.89 -23.43 -27.18
N PHE A 517 5.44 -22.77 -28.20
CA PHE A 517 6.88 -22.51 -28.39
C PHE A 517 7.75 -23.76 -28.64
N GLN A 518 7.17 -24.82 -29.19
CA GLN A 518 7.96 -25.95 -29.71
C GLN A 518 8.59 -25.62 -31.07
N THR A 519 7.99 -24.66 -31.80
CA THR A 519 8.45 -24.21 -33.10
C THR A 519 8.58 -22.70 -33.16
N ILE A 520 9.47 -22.24 -34.04
CA ILE A 520 9.64 -20.80 -34.33
C ILE A 520 8.36 -20.17 -34.86
N THR A 521 7.49 -20.92 -35.55
CA THR A 521 6.19 -20.41 -36.01
C THR A 521 5.29 -20.08 -34.83
N GLU A 522 5.23 -20.93 -33.81
CA GLU A 522 4.43 -20.66 -32.61
C GLU A 522 4.93 -19.45 -31.83
N GLU A 523 6.23 -19.14 -31.88
CA GLU A 523 6.77 -17.90 -31.28
C GLU A 523 6.18 -16.62 -31.89
N PHE A 524 5.66 -16.67 -33.12
CA PHE A 524 5.09 -15.52 -33.85
C PHE A 524 3.59 -15.60 -34.09
N THR A 525 2.96 -16.74 -33.82
CA THR A 525 1.53 -16.93 -34.08
C THR A 525 0.72 -17.07 -32.80
N VAL A 526 1.28 -17.64 -31.73
CA VAL A 526 0.54 -17.83 -30.47
C VAL A 526 0.47 -16.50 -29.71
N THR A 527 -0.76 -16.03 -29.44
CA THR A 527 -1.04 -14.79 -28.69
C THR A 527 -1.68 -15.06 -27.33
N GLN A 528 -2.14 -16.30 -27.10
CA GLN A 528 -2.73 -16.73 -25.83
C GLN A 528 -2.13 -18.09 -25.43
N ASP A 529 -1.85 -18.27 -24.14
CA ASP A 529 -1.36 -19.53 -23.54
C ASP A 529 -2.49 -20.36 -22.92
N ARG A 530 -3.74 -19.95 -23.17
CA ARG A 530 -4.99 -20.49 -22.64
C ARG A 530 -5.98 -20.72 -23.76
N ASP A 531 -6.77 -21.78 -23.66
CA ASP A 531 -7.93 -21.94 -24.55
C ASP A 531 -9.01 -20.88 -24.26
N VAL A 532 -10.08 -20.86 -25.06
CA VAL A 532 -11.10 -19.80 -24.93
C VAL A 532 -11.90 -19.95 -23.65
N LEU A 533 -12.15 -21.17 -23.18
CA LEU A 533 -12.85 -21.40 -21.92
C LEU A 533 -12.04 -20.85 -20.74
N GLU A 534 -10.75 -21.14 -20.70
CA GLU A 534 -9.81 -20.64 -19.69
C GLU A 534 -9.70 -19.11 -19.71
N GLN A 535 -9.64 -18.48 -20.90
CA GLN A 535 -9.64 -17.01 -21.03
C GLN A 535 -10.91 -16.38 -20.43
N LEU A 536 -12.08 -16.98 -20.67
CA LEU A 536 -13.36 -16.53 -20.11
C LEU A 536 -13.43 -16.73 -18.59
N ILE A 537 -12.91 -17.85 -18.08
CA ILE A 537 -12.79 -18.13 -16.64
C ILE A 537 -11.84 -17.12 -15.97
N SER A 538 -10.72 -16.75 -16.61
CA SER A 538 -9.81 -15.70 -16.12
C SER A 538 -10.49 -14.33 -16.05
N GLY A 539 -11.56 -14.10 -16.82
CA GLY A 539 -12.42 -12.91 -16.70
C GLY A 539 -12.64 -12.14 -18.01
N ALA A 540 -12.07 -12.58 -19.13
CA ALA A 540 -12.31 -11.98 -20.44
C ALA A 540 -13.80 -11.99 -20.81
N ARG A 541 -14.31 -10.93 -21.43
CA ARG A 541 -15.69 -10.87 -21.96
C ARG A 541 -15.75 -10.38 -23.41
N TYR A 542 -14.60 -10.06 -24.00
CA TYR A 542 -14.44 -9.74 -25.41
C TYR A 542 -13.40 -10.67 -26.03
N LEU A 543 -13.77 -11.32 -27.14
CA LEU A 543 -12.91 -12.23 -27.88
C LEU A 543 -12.78 -11.73 -29.34
N ASP A 544 -11.55 -11.46 -29.77
CA ASP A 544 -11.20 -11.07 -31.14
C ASP A 544 -10.93 -12.32 -31.98
N LEU A 545 -11.84 -12.67 -32.89
CA LEU A 545 -11.76 -13.85 -33.73
C LEU A 545 -11.58 -13.47 -35.19
N ARG A 546 -10.60 -14.10 -35.85
CA ARG A 546 -10.28 -13.86 -37.26
C ARG A 546 -10.55 -15.10 -38.09
N PRO A 547 -11.77 -15.24 -38.65
CA PRO A 547 -12.19 -16.48 -39.26
C PRO A 547 -11.59 -16.68 -40.66
N ALA A 548 -11.35 -17.94 -40.98
CA ALA A 548 -10.96 -18.40 -42.30
C ALA A 548 -11.71 -19.69 -42.66
N PHE A 549 -11.99 -19.89 -43.93
CA PHE A 549 -12.59 -21.11 -44.46
C PHE A 549 -11.59 -21.85 -45.33
N TYR A 550 -11.34 -23.10 -44.96
CA TYR A 550 -10.54 -24.07 -45.72
C TYR A 550 -11.50 -25.15 -46.22
N ASP A 551 -11.57 -26.28 -45.50
CA ASP A 551 -12.65 -27.28 -45.62
C ASP A 551 -13.71 -27.11 -44.52
N GLU A 552 -13.30 -26.50 -43.40
CA GLU A 552 -14.12 -26.12 -42.25
C GLU A 552 -13.77 -24.67 -41.84
N TYR A 553 -14.52 -24.11 -40.89
CA TYR A 553 -14.20 -22.79 -40.34
C TYR A 553 -13.14 -22.89 -39.24
N TRP A 554 -12.07 -22.12 -39.42
CA TRP A 554 -10.95 -21.99 -38.51
C TRP A 554 -10.82 -20.54 -38.05
N VAL A 555 -10.05 -20.33 -36.98
CA VAL A 555 -9.53 -19.02 -36.60
C VAL A 555 -8.06 -18.97 -36.99
N ASN A 556 -7.64 -17.83 -37.53
CA ASN A 556 -6.29 -17.59 -38.01
C ASN A 556 -5.59 -16.48 -37.25
N HIS A 557 -4.26 -16.50 -37.24
CA HIS A 557 -3.41 -15.34 -36.98
C HIS A 557 -2.74 -14.93 -38.29
N GLY A 558 -3.29 -13.91 -38.97
CA GLY A 558 -2.91 -13.58 -40.35
C GLY A 558 -3.16 -14.77 -41.29
N SER A 559 -2.10 -15.24 -41.95
CA SER A 559 -2.18 -16.40 -42.87
C SER A 559 -2.11 -17.77 -42.20
N TYR A 560 -1.80 -17.81 -40.89
CA TYR A 560 -1.58 -19.04 -40.16
C TYR A 560 -2.88 -19.58 -39.59
N GLN A 561 -3.16 -20.84 -39.90
CA GLN A 561 -4.30 -21.59 -39.39
C GLN A 561 -4.01 -22.03 -37.95
N MET A 562 -4.87 -21.63 -37.01
CA MET A 562 -4.65 -21.86 -35.57
C MET A 562 -5.57 -22.95 -35.03
N ASN A 563 -6.77 -22.58 -34.57
CA ASN A 563 -7.70 -23.50 -33.95
C ASN A 563 -9.01 -23.61 -34.73
N LEU A 564 -9.66 -24.78 -34.63
CA LEU A 564 -10.99 -25.00 -35.18
C LEU A 564 -11.97 -24.06 -34.50
N LEU A 565 -12.75 -23.31 -35.29
CA LEU A 565 -13.79 -22.43 -34.73
C LEU A 565 -14.83 -23.23 -33.93
N LYS A 566 -15.04 -24.52 -34.28
CA LYS A 566 -15.96 -25.39 -33.57
C LYS A 566 -15.58 -25.59 -32.09
N ASN A 567 -14.28 -25.71 -31.79
CA ASN A 567 -13.81 -25.88 -30.41
C ASN A 567 -14.10 -24.60 -29.60
N ILE A 568 -13.77 -23.44 -30.18
CA ILE A 568 -14.06 -22.13 -29.60
C ILE A 568 -15.56 -21.92 -29.36
N ILE A 569 -16.42 -22.37 -30.29
CA ILE A 569 -17.87 -22.33 -30.12
C ILE A 569 -18.30 -23.18 -28.93
N ASP A 570 -17.72 -24.36 -28.76
CA ASP A 570 -18.05 -25.27 -27.66
C ASP A 570 -17.60 -24.69 -26.31
N ASP A 571 -16.40 -24.12 -26.24
CA ASP A 571 -15.87 -23.40 -25.06
C ASP A 571 -16.80 -22.26 -24.63
N VAL A 572 -17.23 -21.43 -25.58
CA VAL A 572 -18.14 -20.30 -25.31
C VAL A 572 -19.51 -20.80 -24.83
N LYS A 573 -20.02 -21.90 -25.38
CA LYS A 573 -21.29 -22.49 -24.92
C LYS A 573 -21.15 -23.05 -23.51
N GLU A 574 -20.09 -23.80 -23.24
CA GLU A 574 -19.81 -24.34 -21.90
C GLU A 574 -19.77 -23.21 -20.87
N PHE A 575 -19.06 -22.12 -21.18
CA PHE A 575 -19.01 -20.95 -20.30
C PHE A 575 -20.40 -20.30 -20.11
N LEU A 576 -21.16 -20.09 -21.18
CA LEU A 576 -22.48 -19.49 -21.11
C LEU A 576 -23.50 -20.39 -20.41
N ASP A 577 -23.42 -21.71 -20.52
CA ASP A 577 -24.34 -22.64 -19.86
C ASP A 577 -24.15 -22.67 -18.34
N ASN A 578 -22.95 -22.32 -17.85
CA ASN A 578 -22.60 -22.39 -16.43
C ASN A 578 -22.53 -21.03 -15.72
N THR A 579 -22.66 -19.90 -16.42
CA THR A 579 -22.55 -18.55 -15.84
C THR A 579 -23.76 -17.68 -16.19
N GLU A 580 -23.86 -16.46 -15.67
CA GLU A 580 -24.83 -15.43 -16.10
C GLU A 580 -24.19 -14.25 -16.85
N GLU A 581 -22.97 -14.45 -17.34
CA GLU A 581 -22.14 -13.44 -17.98
C GLU A 581 -22.51 -13.14 -19.42
N ILE A 582 -22.10 -11.96 -19.90
CA ILE A 582 -22.32 -11.51 -21.27
C ILE A 582 -21.00 -11.60 -22.04
N VAL A 583 -20.98 -12.31 -23.16
CA VAL A 583 -19.78 -12.53 -23.99
C VAL A 583 -19.94 -11.85 -25.34
N ILE A 584 -18.91 -11.13 -25.77
CA ILE A 584 -18.81 -10.49 -27.08
C ILE A 584 -17.81 -11.28 -27.94
N LEU A 585 -18.29 -11.86 -29.03
CA LEU A 585 -17.44 -12.36 -30.10
C LEU A 585 -17.37 -11.31 -31.20
N SER A 586 -16.17 -10.85 -31.51
CA SER A 586 -15.93 -9.93 -32.63
C SER A 586 -15.26 -10.67 -33.77
N PHE A 587 -15.93 -10.71 -34.93
CA PHE A 587 -15.38 -11.31 -36.14
C PHE A 587 -14.87 -10.21 -37.07
N LYS A 588 -13.57 -10.23 -37.36
CA LYS A 588 -12.93 -9.30 -38.32
C LYS A 588 -11.82 -10.00 -39.11
N GLU A 589 -11.20 -9.27 -40.04
CA GLU A 589 -10.02 -9.75 -40.79
C GLU A 589 -10.21 -11.15 -41.40
N PHE A 590 -11.20 -11.25 -42.29
CA PHE A 590 -11.62 -12.47 -42.97
C PHE A 590 -10.57 -12.91 -44.02
N TYR A 591 -9.55 -13.65 -43.60
CA TYR A 591 -8.33 -13.86 -44.40
C TYR A 591 -8.53 -14.76 -45.63
N LYS A 592 -9.20 -15.91 -45.47
CA LYS A 592 -9.35 -16.91 -46.54
C LYS A 592 -10.78 -17.43 -46.61
N GLY A 593 -11.31 -17.60 -47.82
CA GLY A 593 -12.62 -18.21 -48.06
C GLY A 593 -13.81 -17.28 -47.77
N PHE A 594 -13.57 -15.98 -47.82
CA PHE A 594 -14.55 -14.90 -47.68
C PHE A 594 -14.44 -13.92 -48.86
N ASP A 595 -14.51 -14.44 -50.08
CA ASP A 595 -14.18 -13.68 -51.30
C ASP A 595 -15.32 -12.74 -51.74
N ASN A 596 -16.52 -12.91 -51.20
CA ASN A 596 -17.71 -12.16 -51.57
C ASN A 596 -18.79 -12.19 -50.47
N ASP A 597 -19.80 -11.33 -50.61
CA ASP A 597 -20.95 -11.20 -49.70
C ASP A 597 -21.66 -12.54 -49.38
N MET A 598 -21.73 -13.47 -50.33
CA MET A 598 -22.40 -14.76 -50.12
C MET A 598 -21.62 -15.64 -49.15
N ASP A 599 -20.30 -15.53 -49.09
CA ASP A 599 -19.47 -16.31 -48.16
C ASP A 599 -19.64 -15.80 -46.72
N HIS A 600 -19.72 -14.48 -46.55
CA HIS A 600 -20.13 -13.87 -45.28
C HIS A 600 -21.54 -14.31 -44.86
N ILE A 601 -22.51 -14.33 -45.78
CA ILE A 601 -23.87 -14.81 -45.49
C ILE A 601 -23.87 -16.29 -45.07
N LYS A 602 -23.07 -17.15 -45.71
CA LYS A 602 -22.94 -18.57 -45.33
C LYS A 602 -22.37 -18.69 -43.92
N PHE A 603 -21.34 -17.91 -43.61
CA PHE A 603 -20.72 -17.93 -42.28
C PHE A 603 -21.65 -17.42 -41.19
N ILE A 604 -22.38 -16.33 -41.41
CA ILE A 604 -23.38 -15.85 -40.44
C ILE A 604 -24.47 -16.91 -40.23
N LYS A 605 -24.93 -17.60 -41.28
CA LYS A 605 -25.87 -18.72 -41.13
C LYS A 605 -25.29 -19.89 -40.34
N TYR A 606 -23.99 -20.17 -40.52
CA TYR A 606 -23.28 -21.15 -39.72
C TYR A 606 -23.27 -20.73 -38.23
N LEU A 607 -22.90 -19.49 -37.92
CA LEU A 607 -22.93 -18.96 -36.55
C LEU A 607 -24.34 -18.99 -35.94
N GLU A 608 -25.37 -18.61 -36.70
CA GLU A 608 -26.78 -18.67 -36.25
C GLU A 608 -27.23 -20.08 -35.90
N LYS A 609 -26.78 -21.07 -36.68
CA LYS A 609 -27.08 -22.48 -36.44
C LYS A 609 -26.33 -22.97 -35.22
N GLU A 610 -25.03 -22.70 -35.13
CA GLU A 610 -24.19 -23.21 -34.05
C GLU A 610 -24.56 -22.55 -32.71
N PHE A 611 -24.81 -21.25 -32.67
CA PHE A 611 -25.23 -20.51 -31.47
C PHE A 611 -26.76 -20.37 -31.34
N ALA A 612 -27.52 -21.24 -31.99
CA ALA A 612 -28.98 -21.24 -31.88
C ALA A 612 -29.38 -21.34 -30.39
N GLY A 613 -30.07 -20.32 -29.89
CA GLY A 613 -30.46 -20.24 -28.49
C GLY A 613 -29.51 -19.46 -27.57
N TYR A 614 -28.34 -19.04 -28.03
CA TYR A 614 -27.37 -18.28 -27.22
C TYR A 614 -27.30 -16.80 -27.62
N TYR A 615 -27.23 -16.52 -28.93
CA TYR A 615 -27.00 -15.15 -29.41
C TYR A 615 -28.18 -14.22 -29.11
N LEU A 616 -27.87 -12.97 -28.80
CA LEU A 616 -28.80 -11.89 -28.56
C LEU A 616 -29.13 -11.20 -29.90
N PRO A 617 -30.38 -11.30 -30.38
CA PRO A 617 -30.77 -10.60 -31.59
C PRO A 617 -30.68 -9.08 -31.41
N VAL A 618 -30.29 -8.39 -32.48
CA VAL A 618 -30.23 -6.93 -32.57
C VAL A 618 -31.61 -6.34 -32.22
N PRO A 619 -31.69 -5.42 -31.23
CA PRO A 619 -32.94 -4.77 -30.88
C PRO A 619 -33.38 -3.76 -31.95
N SER A 620 -34.66 -3.37 -31.95
CA SER A 620 -35.24 -2.42 -32.91
C SER A 620 -34.76 -0.96 -32.75
N THR A 621 -33.92 -0.67 -31.76
CA THR A 621 -33.34 0.65 -31.44
C THR A 621 -31.82 0.50 -31.29
N TYR A 622 -31.05 1.61 -31.33
CA TYR A 622 -29.58 1.66 -31.17
C TYR A 622 -29.03 0.51 -30.30
N GLU A 623 -28.41 -0.48 -30.94
CA GLU A 623 -28.13 -1.79 -30.33
C GLU A 623 -27.17 -1.71 -29.14
N TRP A 624 -26.15 -0.88 -29.24
CA TRP A 624 -25.16 -0.65 -28.17
C TRP A 624 -25.67 0.18 -26.98
N ASP A 625 -26.85 0.80 -27.10
CA ASP A 625 -27.51 1.53 -26.01
C ASP A 625 -28.40 0.62 -25.13
N MET A 626 -28.44 -0.69 -25.44
CA MET A 626 -29.15 -1.66 -24.63
C MET A 626 -28.47 -1.83 -23.27
N THR A 627 -29.25 -1.70 -22.19
CA THR A 627 -28.72 -1.87 -20.84
C THR A 627 -28.48 -3.35 -20.52
N LEU A 628 -27.48 -3.62 -19.68
CA LEU A 628 -27.14 -4.99 -19.24
C LEU A 628 -28.33 -5.68 -18.58
N GLY A 629 -29.15 -4.96 -17.83
CA GLY A 629 -30.40 -5.46 -17.24
C GLY A 629 -31.38 -6.00 -18.28
N LYS A 630 -31.49 -5.36 -19.45
CA LYS A 630 -32.31 -5.86 -20.56
C LYS A 630 -31.68 -7.08 -21.21
N ILE A 631 -30.35 -7.10 -21.35
CA ILE A 631 -29.61 -8.25 -21.88
C ILE A 631 -29.83 -9.47 -20.99
N TRP A 632 -29.58 -9.36 -19.68
CA TRP A 632 -29.84 -10.44 -18.72
C TRP A 632 -31.29 -10.91 -18.74
N LYS A 633 -32.25 -9.98 -18.77
CA LYS A 633 -33.69 -10.32 -18.82
C LYS A 633 -34.09 -11.08 -20.09
N SER A 634 -33.36 -10.92 -21.19
CA SER A 634 -33.63 -11.65 -22.44
C SER A 634 -33.27 -13.14 -22.36
N GLY A 635 -32.39 -13.52 -21.44
CA GLY A 635 -31.79 -14.86 -21.38
C GLY A 635 -30.83 -15.18 -22.53
N LYS A 636 -30.56 -14.22 -23.43
CA LYS A 636 -29.57 -14.33 -24.51
C LYS A 636 -28.39 -13.41 -24.19
N ARG A 637 -27.20 -14.00 -24.04
CA ARG A 637 -26.03 -13.32 -23.46
C ARG A 637 -24.79 -13.32 -24.37
N LEU A 638 -24.94 -13.81 -25.61
CA LEU A 638 -23.87 -13.82 -26.59
C LEU A 638 -24.11 -12.72 -27.64
N ILE A 639 -23.14 -11.85 -27.84
CA ILE A 639 -23.17 -10.79 -28.85
C ILE A 639 -22.21 -11.18 -29.98
N LEU A 640 -22.69 -11.11 -31.22
CA LEU A 640 -21.91 -11.40 -32.42
C LEU A 640 -21.64 -10.07 -33.16
N SER A 641 -20.52 -9.41 -32.88
CA SER A 641 -20.05 -8.23 -33.63
C SER A 641 -19.40 -8.69 -34.93
N TYR A 642 -19.77 -8.09 -36.07
CA TYR A 642 -19.36 -8.59 -37.38
C TYR A 642 -18.84 -7.48 -38.31
N ASP A 643 -17.54 -7.46 -38.59
CA ASP A 643 -16.85 -6.40 -39.35
C ASP A 643 -16.97 -6.55 -40.87
N HIS A 644 -18.21 -6.58 -41.35
CA HIS A 644 -18.51 -6.57 -42.78
C HIS A 644 -19.93 -6.07 -43.02
N VAL A 645 -20.19 -5.37 -44.13
CA VAL A 645 -21.50 -4.72 -44.42
C VAL A 645 -22.71 -5.65 -44.32
N MET A 646 -22.49 -6.96 -44.48
CA MET A 646 -23.51 -8.00 -44.35
C MET A 646 -24.13 -8.11 -42.94
N TYR A 647 -23.53 -7.52 -41.90
CA TYR A 647 -24.14 -7.50 -40.57
C TYR A 647 -25.55 -6.88 -40.59
N LYS A 648 -25.78 -5.90 -41.47
CA LYS A 648 -27.07 -5.19 -41.61
C LYS A 648 -28.20 -6.08 -42.12
N ASN A 649 -27.88 -7.22 -42.72
CA ASN A 649 -28.86 -8.05 -43.41
C ASN A 649 -29.54 -9.08 -42.49
N ARG A 650 -29.08 -9.24 -41.24
CA ARG A 650 -29.59 -10.25 -40.31
C ARG A 650 -29.65 -9.69 -38.90
N SER A 651 -30.70 -10.06 -38.16
CA SER A 651 -30.87 -9.64 -36.77
C SER A 651 -29.95 -10.37 -35.80
N SER A 652 -29.12 -11.32 -36.23
CA SER A 652 -28.21 -12.08 -35.36
C SER A 652 -26.87 -11.37 -35.11
N THR A 653 -26.49 -10.41 -35.96
CA THR A 653 -25.17 -9.78 -35.96
C THR A 653 -25.27 -8.29 -35.66
N TRP A 654 -24.49 -7.86 -34.68
CA TRP A 654 -24.38 -6.47 -34.23
C TRP A 654 -23.38 -5.72 -35.12
N SER A 655 -23.49 -4.39 -35.16
CA SER A 655 -22.52 -3.55 -35.88
C SER A 655 -21.10 -3.75 -35.36
N PRO A 656 -20.09 -3.48 -36.22
CA PRO A 656 -18.69 -3.72 -35.87
C PRO A 656 -18.24 -2.84 -34.71
N ILE A 657 -17.43 -3.41 -33.82
CA ILE A 657 -16.66 -2.68 -32.81
C ILE A 657 -15.44 -2.05 -33.47
N THR A 658 -15.21 -0.76 -33.23
CA THR A 658 -14.03 -0.08 -33.79
C THR A 658 -12.78 -0.54 -33.06
N GLN A 659 -11.84 -1.17 -33.76
CA GLN A 659 -10.57 -1.60 -33.17
C GLN A 659 -9.46 -0.58 -33.42
N PHE A 660 -8.73 -0.23 -32.36
CA PHE A 660 -7.55 0.61 -32.43
C PHE A 660 -6.31 -0.25 -32.26
N TRP A 661 -5.80 -0.78 -33.37
CA TRP A 661 -4.57 -1.56 -33.41
C TRP A 661 -3.39 -0.69 -33.83
N GLY A 662 -2.34 -0.67 -33.01
CA GLY A 662 -1.20 0.23 -33.19
C GLY A 662 -0.13 -0.28 -34.13
N ASP A 663 0.02 -1.60 -34.25
CA ASP A 663 1.12 -2.26 -34.98
C ASP A 663 2.50 -1.66 -34.68
N VAL A 664 2.87 -1.66 -33.40
CA VAL A 664 4.07 -0.99 -32.86
C VAL A 664 5.00 -1.98 -32.16
N GLN A 665 6.29 -1.68 -32.15
CA GLN A 665 7.34 -2.61 -31.71
C GLN A 665 7.93 -2.26 -30.33
N ASP A 666 7.53 -1.14 -29.72
CA ASP A 666 8.07 -0.69 -28.42
C ASP A 666 7.02 -0.05 -27.50
N LEU A 667 7.35 0.01 -26.20
CA LEU A 667 6.47 0.50 -25.14
C LEU A 667 6.07 1.98 -25.30
N THR A 668 6.97 2.82 -25.82
CA THR A 668 6.69 4.25 -25.98
C THR A 668 5.70 4.47 -27.11
N ALA A 669 5.92 3.78 -28.24
CA ALA A 669 5.02 3.81 -29.37
C ALA A 669 3.64 3.27 -29.00
N LEU A 670 3.58 2.14 -28.26
CA LEU A 670 2.32 1.59 -27.76
C LEU A 670 1.58 2.55 -26.85
N LYS A 671 2.27 3.16 -25.88
CA LYS A 671 1.64 4.13 -24.99
C LYS A 671 1.04 5.31 -25.74
N ASN A 672 1.76 5.86 -26.73
CA ASN A 672 1.29 6.98 -27.54
C ASN A 672 0.08 6.62 -28.41
N HIS A 673 0.07 5.40 -28.96
CA HIS A 673 -1.08 4.87 -29.69
C HIS A 673 -2.29 4.76 -28.78
N LEU A 674 -2.14 4.17 -27.59
CA LEU A 674 -3.24 4.03 -26.63
C LEU A 674 -3.78 5.38 -26.14
N ILE A 675 -2.91 6.38 -25.91
CA ILE A 675 -3.36 7.77 -25.62
C ILE A 675 -4.29 8.28 -26.73
N SER A 676 -3.94 8.02 -27.98
CA SER A 676 -4.71 8.48 -29.13
C SER A 676 -6.03 7.72 -29.25
N ALA A 677 -6.02 6.39 -29.05
CA ALA A 677 -7.21 5.54 -29.07
C ALA A 677 -8.21 5.93 -27.97
N GLU A 678 -7.72 6.16 -26.76
CA GLU A 678 -8.55 6.49 -25.60
C GLU A 678 -9.11 7.92 -25.62
N ALA A 679 -8.54 8.81 -26.43
CA ALA A 679 -9.06 10.15 -26.66
C ALA A 679 -10.23 10.19 -27.67
N MET A 680 -10.50 9.11 -28.39
CA MET A 680 -11.57 9.06 -29.39
C MET A 680 -12.94 8.91 -28.72
N MET A 681 -13.90 9.75 -29.12
CA MET A 681 -15.30 9.67 -28.66
C MET A 681 -16.14 8.73 -29.52
N ILE A 682 -15.62 7.53 -29.81
CA ILE A 682 -16.28 6.52 -30.63
C ILE A 682 -16.43 5.27 -29.77
N ASP A 683 -17.66 4.88 -29.45
CA ASP A 683 -17.98 3.65 -28.74
C ASP A 683 -19.07 2.87 -29.48
N PRO A 684 -19.03 1.52 -29.47
CA PRO A 684 -18.02 0.70 -28.78
C PRO A 684 -16.67 0.71 -29.48
N ARG A 685 -15.60 0.66 -28.68
CA ARG A 685 -14.22 0.54 -29.17
C ARG A 685 -13.45 -0.51 -28.41
N ALA A 686 -12.52 -1.13 -29.11
CA ALA A 686 -11.52 -2.03 -28.54
C ALA A 686 -10.11 -1.47 -28.78
N SER A 687 -9.42 -1.15 -27.69
CA SER A 687 -8.01 -0.80 -27.71
C SER A 687 -7.19 -2.10 -27.71
N MET A 688 -6.50 -2.37 -28.82
CA MET A 688 -5.68 -3.58 -28.97
C MET A 688 -4.30 -3.30 -28.39
N ALA A 689 -4.11 -3.64 -27.12
CA ALA A 689 -2.94 -3.29 -26.31
C ALA A 689 -1.89 -4.41 -26.37
N GLN A 690 -1.11 -4.44 -27.44
CA GLN A 690 0.03 -5.35 -27.61
C GLN A 690 1.12 -4.73 -28.49
N ILE A 691 2.32 -5.31 -28.46
CA ILE A 691 3.41 -4.97 -29.39
C ILE A 691 3.68 -6.12 -30.34
N THR A 692 3.89 -5.79 -31.62
CA THR A 692 4.08 -6.74 -32.71
C THR A 692 5.54 -6.78 -33.17
N TYR A 693 5.89 -7.80 -33.96
CA TYR A 693 7.10 -7.78 -34.77
C TYR A 693 6.84 -7.05 -36.09
N ASP A 694 7.81 -6.22 -36.51
CA ASP A 694 7.91 -5.86 -37.92
C ASP A 694 8.57 -7.00 -38.73
N THR A 695 8.50 -6.91 -40.05
CA THR A 695 9.04 -7.93 -40.95
C THR A 695 10.53 -8.21 -40.71
N TRP A 696 11.30 -7.19 -40.34
CA TRP A 696 12.73 -7.33 -40.09
C TRP A 696 13.03 -8.02 -38.76
N GLY A 697 12.30 -7.69 -37.69
CA GLY A 697 12.38 -8.34 -36.39
C GLY A 697 11.99 -9.82 -36.46
N ALA A 698 10.98 -10.18 -37.25
CA ALA A 698 10.61 -11.57 -37.49
C ALA A 698 11.73 -12.36 -38.21
N ILE A 699 12.39 -11.74 -39.21
CA ILE A 699 13.53 -12.34 -39.93
C ILE A 699 14.73 -12.54 -39.00
N GLN A 700 15.08 -11.53 -38.20
CA GLN A 700 16.21 -11.60 -37.27
C GLN A 700 16.02 -12.69 -36.22
N ASN A 701 14.81 -12.79 -35.68
CA ASN A 701 14.47 -13.75 -34.65
C ASN A 701 14.38 -15.19 -35.21
N SER A 702 13.87 -15.35 -36.45
CA SER A 702 13.95 -16.62 -37.19
C SER A 702 15.40 -17.05 -37.49
N ALA A 703 16.30 -16.10 -37.77
CA ALA A 703 17.71 -16.38 -37.95
C ALA A 703 18.38 -16.80 -36.63
N ALA A 704 18.08 -16.10 -35.52
CA ALA A 704 18.58 -16.45 -34.18
C ALA A 704 18.20 -17.89 -33.80
N TYR A 705 16.93 -18.27 -34.01
CA TYR A 705 16.45 -19.64 -33.81
C TYR A 705 17.27 -20.67 -34.60
N SER A 706 17.52 -20.39 -35.89
CA SER A 706 18.26 -21.30 -36.78
C SER A 706 19.71 -21.52 -36.36
N PHE A 707 20.30 -20.60 -35.61
CA PHE A 707 21.66 -20.69 -35.07
C PHE A 707 21.70 -21.11 -33.58
N GLY A 708 20.56 -21.50 -32.99
CA GLY A 708 20.47 -21.90 -31.58
C GLY A 708 20.74 -20.74 -30.60
N MET A 709 20.50 -19.50 -31.03
CA MET A 709 20.63 -18.30 -30.22
C MET A 709 19.30 -17.94 -29.54
N GLU A 710 19.36 -17.11 -28.51
CA GLU A 710 18.16 -16.69 -27.77
C GLU A 710 17.17 -15.94 -28.68
N THR A 711 15.93 -16.43 -28.71
CA THR A 711 14.80 -15.83 -29.42
C THR A 711 13.93 -14.99 -28.49
N THR A 712 13.02 -14.21 -29.06
CA THR A 712 11.98 -13.50 -28.29
C THR A 712 10.62 -13.88 -28.84
N SER A 713 9.82 -14.63 -28.09
CA SER A 713 8.47 -15.00 -28.52
C SER A 713 7.47 -13.87 -28.22
N LEU A 714 6.28 -13.93 -28.84
CA LEU A 714 5.16 -13.07 -28.46
C LEU A 714 4.82 -13.18 -26.96
N LEU A 715 4.99 -14.36 -26.34
CA LEU A 715 4.85 -14.51 -24.88
C LEU A 715 5.84 -13.66 -24.10
N LYS A 716 7.11 -13.63 -24.53
CA LYS A 716 8.13 -12.79 -23.88
C LYS A 716 7.79 -11.31 -24.02
N LEU A 717 7.23 -10.90 -25.15
CA LEU A 717 6.75 -9.52 -25.36
C LEU A 717 5.51 -9.23 -24.50
N GLY A 718 4.52 -10.11 -24.48
CA GLY A 718 3.32 -9.99 -23.63
C GLY A 718 3.67 -9.89 -22.15
N ALA A 719 4.55 -10.75 -21.64
CA ALA A 719 5.05 -10.72 -20.26
C ALA A 719 5.82 -9.43 -19.93
N MET A 720 6.55 -8.87 -20.91
CA MET A 720 7.25 -7.60 -20.74
C MET A 720 6.29 -6.40 -20.70
N VAL A 721 5.24 -6.40 -21.52
CA VAL A 721 4.37 -5.23 -21.74
C VAL A 721 3.13 -5.24 -20.84
N GLY A 722 2.63 -6.41 -20.47
CA GLY A 722 1.43 -6.61 -19.67
C GLY A 722 1.35 -5.79 -18.38
N PRO A 723 2.41 -5.77 -17.54
CA PRO A 723 2.45 -4.93 -16.35
C PRO A 723 2.31 -3.43 -16.64
N HIS A 724 2.86 -2.96 -17.77
CA HIS A 724 2.76 -1.57 -18.20
C HIS A 724 1.36 -1.21 -18.68
N ILE A 725 0.71 -2.10 -19.45
CA ILE A 725 -0.69 -1.92 -19.87
C ILE A 725 -1.59 -1.81 -18.64
N THR A 726 -1.42 -2.72 -17.68
CA THR A 726 -2.15 -2.72 -16.40
C THR A 726 -2.00 -1.38 -15.69
N GLN A 727 -0.77 -0.88 -15.57
CA GLN A 727 -0.48 0.41 -14.96
C GLN A 727 -1.15 1.57 -15.72
N TRP A 728 -1.04 1.63 -17.04
CA TRP A 728 -1.61 2.73 -17.82
C TRP A 728 -3.13 2.76 -17.76
N TYR A 729 -3.77 1.60 -17.76
CA TYR A 729 -5.22 1.53 -17.63
C TYR A 729 -5.73 1.79 -16.22
N ASP A 730 -4.94 1.54 -15.18
CA ASP A 730 -5.29 1.91 -13.81
C ASP A 730 -5.08 3.42 -13.54
N GLU A 731 -4.04 4.02 -14.12
CA GLU A 731 -3.63 5.38 -13.80
C GLU A 731 -4.13 6.46 -14.79
N LEU A 732 -4.14 6.14 -16.09
CA LEU A 732 -4.32 7.12 -17.17
C LEU A 732 -5.67 6.95 -17.86
N PHE A 733 -6.00 5.71 -18.24
CA PHE A 733 -7.13 5.42 -19.12
C PHE A 733 -8.36 4.88 -18.39
N TYR A 734 -8.32 4.79 -17.05
CA TYR A 734 -9.39 4.19 -16.25
C TYR A 734 -10.77 4.80 -16.43
N SER A 735 -10.87 6.05 -16.89
CA SER A 735 -12.14 6.76 -17.08
C SER A 735 -12.66 6.65 -18.51
N SER A 736 -11.76 6.51 -19.48
CA SER A 736 -12.09 6.41 -20.90
C SER A 736 -12.31 4.96 -21.33
N ALA A 737 -11.61 4.00 -20.72
CA ALA A 737 -11.54 2.62 -21.18
C ALA A 737 -12.92 2.00 -21.44
N ASN A 738 -13.09 1.46 -22.65
CA ASN A 738 -14.18 0.56 -23.02
C ASN A 738 -13.65 -0.88 -23.09
N ILE A 739 -13.43 -1.46 -24.27
CA ILE A 739 -12.81 -2.79 -24.41
C ILE A 739 -11.29 -2.63 -24.47
N VAL A 740 -10.57 -3.44 -23.71
CA VAL A 740 -9.10 -3.53 -23.77
C VAL A 740 -8.71 -4.97 -24.04
N ALA A 741 -8.18 -5.23 -25.24
CA ALA A 741 -7.76 -6.55 -25.67
C ALA A 741 -6.24 -6.68 -25.58
N VAL A 742 -5.75 -7.73 -24.93
CA VAL A 742 -4.32 -7.98 -24.70
C VAL A 742 -3.88 -9.34 -25.23
N ASP A 743 -2.58 -9.49 -25.49
CA ASP A 743 -1.93 -10.80 -25.63
C ASP A 743 -1.62 -11.37 -24.25
N PHE A 744 -1.81 -12.67 -24.08
CA PHE A 744 -1.58 -13.42 -22.83
C PHE A 744 -2.25 -12.75 -21.63
N ILE A 745 -3.57 -12.91 -21.50
CA ILE A 745 -4.37 -12.18 -20.50
C ILE A 745 -3.83 -12.28 -19.06
N ASP A 746 -3.32 -13.47 -18.68
CA ASP A 746 -2.75 -13.75 -17.36
C ASP A 746 -1.38 -13.06 -17.13
N ALA A 747 -0.72 -12.58 -18.19
CA ALA A 747 0.49 -11.75 -18.10
C ALA A 747 0.18 -10.28 -17.75
N THR A 748 -1.09 -9.96 -17.50
CA THR A 748 -1.58 -8.63 -17.17
C THR A 748 -2.46 -8.67 -15.90
N GLY A 749 -2.61 -7.54 -15.22
CA GLY A 749 -3.65 -7.34 -14.21
C GLY A 749 -4.92 -6.67 -14.77
N ILE A 750 -5.14 -6.71 -16.09
CA ILE A 750 -6.18 -5.89 -16.74
C ILE A 750 -7.59 -6.26 -16.28
N VAL A 751 -7.83 -7.53 -15.98
CA VAL A 751 -9.12 -8.01 -15.45
C VAL A 751 -9.43 -7.36 -14.11
N GLU A 752 -8.48 -7.40 -13.17
CA GLU A 752 -8.61 -6.78 -11.84
C GLU A 752 -8.86 -5.26 -11.94
N VAL A 753 -8.10 -4.60 -12.81
CA VAL A 753 -8.23 -3.16 -13.05
C VAL A 753 -9.62 -2.84 -13.61
N ALA A 754 -10.09 -3.59 -14.61
CA ALA A 754 -11.40 -3.38 -15.21
C ALA A 754 -12.54 -3.58 -14.20
N ILE A 755 -12.50 -4.65 -13.41
CA ILE A 755 -13.49 -4.93 -12.36
C ILE A 755 -13.50 -3.81 -11.31
N SER A 756 -12.34 -3.48 -10.74
CA SER A 756 -12.21 -2.42 -9.73
C SER A 756 -12.72 -1.07 -10.23
N TRP A 757 -12.43 -0.70 -11.48
CA TRP A 757 -12.90 0.58 -12.03
C TRP A 757 -14.38 0.58 -12.38
N ASN A 758 -14.97 -0.53 -12.81
CA ASN A 758 -16.42 -0.63 -12.97
C ASN A 758 -17.14 -0.45 -11.62
N ASP A 759 -16.64 -1.06 -10.54
CA ASP A 759 -17.18 -0.87 -9.18
C ASP A 759 -17.12 0.60 -8.76
N ARG A 760 -16.01 1.28 -9.02
CA ARG A 760 -15.82 2.71 -8.71
C ARG A 760 -16.71 3.62 -9.56
N ARG A 761 -16.76 3.40 -10.88
CA ARG A 761 -17.54 4.21 -11.83
C ARG A 761 -19.03 4.23 -11.46
N PHE A 762 -19.55 3.13 -10.90
CA PHE A 762 -20.99 2.92 -10.78
C PHE A 762 -21.52 2.75 -9.36
N SER A 763 -20.69 2.88 -8.32
CA SER A 763 -21.14 2.95 -6.92
C SER A 763 -21.74 4.32 -6.55
N GLU A 764 -22.70 4.34 -5.61
CA GLU A 764 -23.51 5.53 -5.24
C GLU A 764 -22.70 6.74 -4.71
N CYS A 765 -21.44 6.56 -4.32
CA CYS A 765 -20.58 7.66 -3.84
C CYS A 765 -20.01 8.57 -4.95
N TYR A 766 -19.97 8.13 -6.21
CA TYR A 766 -19.30 8.88 -7.28
C TYR A 766 -20.22 9.90 -8.00
N PHE A 767 -21.55 9.72 -7.92
CA PHE A 767 -22.51 10.56 -8.64
C PHE A 767 -22.60 12.00 -8.13
N GLN A 768 -22.21 12.27 -6.88
CA GLN A 768 -22.15 13.65 -6.35
C GLN A 768 -20.90 14.42 -6.80
N TYR A 769 -19.81 13.72 -7.16
CA TYR A 769 -18.53 14.35 -7.54
C TYR A 769 -18.57 14.94 -8.97
N LEU A 770 -19.22 14.25 -9.91
CA LEU A 770 -19.31 14.70 -11.31
C LEU A 770 -20.27 15.88 -11.53
N HIS A 771 -21.24 16.11 -10.64
CA HIS A 771 -22.20 17.21 -10.79
C HIS A 771 -21.64 18.57 -10.37
N TYR A 772 -20.60 18.61 -9.53
CA TYR A 772 -19.98 19.86 -9.07
C TYR A 772 -18.91 20.43 -10.02
N HIS A 773 -18.48 19.67 -11.04
CA HIS A 773 -17.39 20.07 -11.95
C HIS A 773 -17.81 20.29 -13.41
N LYS A 774 -19.11 20.47 -13.68
CA LYS A 774 -19.62 20.77 -15.04
C LYS A 774 -20.31 22.13 -15.21
N TYR A 775 -20.18 23.05 -14.25
CA TYR A 775 -20.58 24.45 -14.42
C TYR A 775 -19.44 25.40 -14.05
#